data_AF-A0A3C1YRR1-F1
#
_entry.id   AF-A0A3C1YRR1-F1
#
_cell.length_a   1.000
_cell.length_b   1.000
_cell.length_c   1.000
_cell.angle_alpha   90.00
_cell.angle_beta   90.00
_cell.angle_gamma   90.00
#
_symmetry.space_group_name_H-M   'P 1'
#
loop_
_entity.id
_entity.type
_entity.pdbx_description
1 polymer ?
#
loop_
_entity_poly.entity_id
_entity_poly.type
_entity_poly.pdbx_seq_one_letter_code
_entity_poly.pdbx_strand_id
1 'polypeptide(L)'
;MLNPILFGHDDETNIVAVQAHSNTLVRIYKRSGDLVEYRDEEFFPFFHLSDKRFIENFPDKFWIKKLDGNSFYQYLCAFPSVSILWDAVNYVLRRLTKEFKTNYGSHLDTEHIFLRPDMNTQYLMQSGKSLFKGMKFSDLYRMQLDIETYSKEYRFSRADKKEDRIILISLSDNRGFEKVIGGKNVSEKKLLQQCIRIITEKDPDIIEGHNIFNFDLPYILRRCELQGIEFSIGRDGSVPSGYKSRTSFAENSVEYMSYEVTGRNIIDTWLLVQSYDMTKRNMESHGLKYAAKYFGIASPERTYIPGDKISWYWDNEPETLKKYALDDVIETRGLSEKLSGSTFYLTQMLPFNFGTVAKLGSAAKIESIFLREYIRQRHSVPKPQKGSQTSGGYTDIFYTGVFGPIVHADVESLYPSIMLSKKLQPITDDLNVFQSALEFLTTMRLDAKRSLKLVMNEQEHSTLDAMQSSFKILINSFYGYLGYMKGLFNDYSKADVVTSTGQELLKKLIREIEVHNGIVIEVDTDGIYFIPPDNVRGEDSERKLIEHLSETLPDGINLGYNGRFKRMLSYKKKNYALLDANDKIIIKGSSLISRATEKFGRSYIQQCVDCLLNDRIQDLHNLYIELEKTIREHGLDIADFAKTETLKDSLSEYKRDIIEEKRNKSAAYELALNSLRTYKQGSRIQYYITGVDANVKGFENAKEAYKWDSNFPHENTEYYLKRLDEFSKKFEVFFDERDFNAIFSTEDLFGFDPKTIVVVNRKEMKVEENELKDETYSIEFDDGISDDKK
;
A
#
# COMPACT_ATOMS: atom_id res chain seq x y z
N MET A 1 23.46 -11.62 21.64
CA MET A 1 23.50 -12.27 20.32
C MET A 1 22.18 -12.03 19.62
N LEU A 2 22.19 -11.77 18.32
CA LEU A 2 20.97 -11.60 17.53
C LEU A 2 20.22 -12.94 17.45
N ASN A 3 18.89 -12.90 17.38
CA ASN A 3 18.09 -14.12 17.27
C ASN A 3 18.26 -14.75 15.88
N PRO A 4 18.68 -16.03 15.75
CA PRO A 4 18.99 -16.64 14.46
C PRO A 4 17.76 -16.87 13.57
N ILE A 5 16.55 -16.95 14.13
CA ILE A 5 15.30 -17.05 13.35
C ILE A 5 15.07 -15.72 12.62
N LEU A 6 15.06 -14.62 13.36
CA LEU A 6 14.77 -13.30 12.79
C LEU A 6 15.92 -12.72 11.98
N PHE A 7 17.16 -12.87 12.42
CA PHE A 7 18.31 -12.23 11.79
C PHE A 7 19.14 -13.18 10.92
N GLY A 8 18.87 -14.47 10.94
CA GLY A 8 19.74 -15.48 10.33
C GLY A 8 20.90 -15.83 11.27
N HIS A 9 21.49 -17.01 11.06
CA HIS A 9 22.47 -17.61 11.96
C HIS A 9 23.91 -17.15 11.76
N ASP A 10 24.18 -16.32 10.74
CA ASP A 10 25.49 -15.73 10.50
C ASP A 10 25.52 -14.29 11.04
N ASP A 11 26.48 -13.98 11.90
CA ASP A 11 26.57 -12.68 12.59
C ASP A 11 27.35 -11.61 11.81
N GLU A 12 27.69 -11.86 10.53
CA GLU A 12 28.46 -10.89 9.75
C GLU A 12 27.75 -9.54 9.61
N THR A 13 28.53 -8.48 9.83
CA THR A 13 28.08 -7.08 9.82
C THR A 13 28.58 -6.31 8.60
N ASN A 14 27.94 -5.16 8.36
CA ASN A 14 28.32 -4.18 7.34
C ASN A 14 28.23 -4.65 5.87
N ILE A 15 27.52 -5.75 5.60
CA ILE A 15 27.20 -6.18 4.23
C ILE A 15 26.23 -5.16 3.62
N VAL A 16 26.59 -4.54 2.50
CA VAL A 16 25.78 -3.51 1.83
C VAL A 16 25.09 -4.00 0.57
N ALA A 17 25.61 -5.06 -0.07
CA ALA A 17 24.98 -5.71 -1.22
C ALA A 17 25.49 -7.14 -1.37
N VAL A 18 24.64 -7.99 -1.93
CA VAL A 18 24.98 -9.34 -2.39
C VAL A 18 24.57 -9.46 -3.85
N GLN A 19 25.46 -9.97 -4.70
CA GLN A 19 25.24 -10.05 -6.14
C GLN A 19 25.71 -11.39 -6.69
N ALA A 20 24.86 -12.07 -7.46
CA ALA A 20 25.24 -13.19 -8.31
C ALA A 20 26.36 -12.76 -9.26
N HIS A 21 27.54 -13.38 -9.13
CA HIS A 21 28.73 -13.02 -9.90
C HIS A 21 28.95 -13.98 -11.08
N SER A 22 28.68 -15.27 -10.87
CA SER A 22 28.76 -16.30 -11.91
C SER A 22 27.74 -17.41 -11.63
N ASN A 23 27.74 -18.47 -12.44
CA ASN A 23 26.90 -19.65 -12.22
C ASN A 23 27.20 -20.40 -10.90
N THR A 24 28.29 -20.07 -10.21
CA THR A 24 28.78 -20.79 -9.02
C THR A 24 29.22 -19.87 -7.88
N LEU A 25 29.30 -18.55 -8.13
CA LEU A 25 29.83 -17.57 -7.17
C LEU A 25 28.84 -16.45 -6.92
N VAL A 26 28.79 -16.02 -5.67
CA VAL A 26 28.09 -14.81 -5.23
C VAL A 26 29.12 -13.86 -4.63
N ARG A 27 29.08 -12.60 -5.06
CA ARG A 27 29.91 -11.52 -4.56
C ARG A 27 29.21 -10.79 -3.43
N ILE A 28 29.91 -10.62 -2.31
CA ILE A 28 29.45 -9.89 -1.14
C ILE A 28 30.21 -8.57 -1.09
N TYR A 29 29.51 -7.46 -0.96
CA TYR A 29 30.09 -6.14 -0.78
C TYR A 29 29.92 -5.71 0.67
N LYS A 30 31.01 -5.26 1.29
CA LYS A 30 31.07 -4.83 2.69
C LYS A 30 31.63 -3.43 2.79
N ARG A 31 30.99 -2.57 3.58
CA ARG A 31 31.48 -1.22 3.85
C ARG A 31 32.36 -1.19 5.10
N SER A 32 33.49 -0.51 5.01
CA SER A 32 34.38 -0.18 6.13
C SER A 32 34.75 1.30 6.04
N GLY A 33 34.00 2.14 6.77
CA GLY A 33 34.06 3.60 6.62
C GLY A 33 33.66 4.05 5.20
N ASP A 34 34.57 4.75 4.52
CA ASP A 34 34.32 5.22 3.15
C ASP A 34 34.62 4.17 2.08
N LEU A 35 35.34 3.10 2.42
CA LEU A 35 35.74 2.05 1.49
C LEU A 35 34.71 0.93 1.42
N VAL A 36 34.60 0.33 0.23
CA VAL A 36 33.81 -0.87 0.01
C VAL A 36 34.73 -1.96 -0.50
N GLU A 37 34.81 -3.03 0.27
CA GLU A 37 35.52 -4.24 -0.08
C GLU A 37 34.54 -5.26 -0.63
N TYR A 38 35.03 -6.19 -1.43
CA TYR A 38 34.23 -7.33 -1.87
C TYR A 38 35.01 -8.62 -1.76
N ARG A 39 34.26 -9.71 -1.66
CA ARG A 39 34.78 -11.07 -1.80
C ARG A 39 33.75 -11.96 -2.48
N ASP A 40 34.24 -13.01 -3.13
CA ASP A 40 33.41 -14.01 -3.78
C ASP A 40 33.32 -15.25 -2.90
N GLU A 41 32.11 -15.77 -2.73
CA GLU A 41 31.84 -17.01 -2.02
C GLU A 41 31.16 -18.02 -2.95
N GLU A 42 31.47 -19.30 -2.73
CA GLU A 42 30.80 -20.39 -3.45
C GLU A 42 29.32 -20.47 -3.09
N PHE A 43 28.50 -20.69 -4.11
CA PHE A 43 27.06 -20.81 -3.97
C PHE A 43 26.57 -22.10 -4.63
N PHE A 44 25.74 -22.83 -3.89
CA PHE A 44 25.14 -24.09 -4.34
C PHE A 44 23.63 -23.88 -4.51
N PRO A 45 23.17 -23.55 -5.72
CA PRO A 45 21.74 -23.36 -5.97
C PRO A 45 20.95 -24.63 -5.67
N PHE A 46 19.73 -24.47 -5.18
CA PHE A 46 18.91 -25.57 -4.71
C PHE A 46 17.42 -25.41 -5.05
N PHE A 47 16.70 -26.54 -5.05
CA PHE A 47 15.24 -26.56 -4.97
C PHE A 47 14.75 -27.66 -4.04
N HIS A 48 13.54 -27.50 -3.55
CA HIS A 48 12.84 -28.51 -2.76
C HIS A 48 12.01 -29.41 -3.68
N LEU A 49 11.99 -30.71 -3.38
CA LEU A 49 11.34 -31.74 -4.16
C LEU A 49 10.43 -32.58 -3.26
N SER A 50 9.21 -32.85 -3.71
CA SER A 50 8.25 -33.62 -2.93
C SER A 50 8.64 -35.10 -2.80
N ASP A 51 9.23 -35.67 -3.85
CA ASP A 51 9.61 -37.08 -3.91
C ASP A 51 10.90 -37.27 -4.71
N LYS A 52 11.87 -37.98 -4.12
CA LYS A 52 13.16 -38.29 -4.76
C LYS A 52 13.02 -39.00 -6.11
N ARG A 53 11.94 -39.77 -6.31
CA ARG A 53 11.73 -40.52 -7.56
C ARG A 53 11.75 -39.62 -8.78
N PHE A 54 11.37 -38.36 -8.66
CA PHE A 54 11.33 -37.47 -9.82
C PHE A 54 12.71 -37.02 -10.33
N ILE A 55 13.77 -37.17 -9.54
CA ILE A 55 15.15 -36.82 -9.92
C ILE A 55 16.10 -38.03 -9.99
N GLU A 56 15.61 -39.24 -9.72
CA GLU A 56 16.42 -40.46 -9.84
C GLU A 56 17.02 -40.59 -11.25
N ASN A 57 18.29 -41.00 -11.34
CA ASN A 57 19.02 -41.14 -12.61
C ASN A 57 19.17 -39.82 -13.40
N PHE A 58 19.12 -38.67 -12.73
CA PHE A 58 19.60 -37.41 -13.32
C PHE A 58 21.11 -37.56 -13.62
N PRO A 59 21.57 -37.27 -14.86
CA PRO A 59 22.91 -37.64 -15.31
C PRO A 59 24.04 -36.81 -14.72
N ASP A 60 23.78 -35.55 -14.36
CA ASP A 60 24.80 -34.63 -13.84
C ASP A 60 24.96 -34.73 -12.32
N LYS A 61 26.08 -34.20 -11.81
CA LYS A 61 26.37 -34.19 -10.37
C LYS A 61 25.40 -33.28 -9.62
N PHE A 62 24.79 -33.81 -8.56
CA PHE A 62 23.99 -33.07 -7.60
C PHE A 62 24.04 -33.74 -6.22
N TRP A 63 23.57 -33.02 -5.19
CA TRP A 63 23.38 -33.55 -3.85
C TRP A 63 21.89 -33.58 -3.53
N ILE A 64 21.44 -34.65 -2.90
CA ILE A 64 20.06 -34.78 -2.40
C ILE A 64 20.08 -35.13 -0.92
N LYS A 65 19.30 -34.40 -0.13
CA LYS A 65 19.11 -34.64 1.30
C LYS A 65 17.63 -34.89 1.56
N LYS A 66 17.31 -36.04 2.17
CA LYS A 66 16.00 -36.21 2.82
C LYS A 66 15.97 -35.31 4.04
N LEU A 67 14.95 -34.46 4.11
CA LEU A 67 14.73 -33.51 5.18
C LEU A 67 14.03 -34.20 6.36
N ASP A 68 14.26 -33.67 7.56
CA ASP A 68 13.58 -34.13 8.77
C ASP A 68 12.10 -33.69 8.74
N GLY A 69 11.22 -34.39 9.45
CA GLY A 69 9.78 -34.14 9.39
C GLY A 69 9.04 -34.89 8.28
N ASN A 70 7.74 -34.63 8.15
CA ASN A 70 6.83 -35.36 7.26
C ASN A 70 5.97 -34.44 6.38
N SER A 71 6.37 -33.17 6.20
CA SER A 71 5.67 -32.22 5.34
C SER A 71 5.82 -32.60 3.85
N PHE A 72 5.15 -31.84 2.97
CA PHE A 72 5.04 -32.20 1.55
C PHE A 72 6.37 -32.22 0.79
N TYR A 73 7.24 -31.21 0.98
CA TYR A 73 8.56 -31.16 0.36
C TYR A 73 9.59 -31.89 1.21
N GLN A 74 9.82 -33.17 0.92
CA GLN A 74 10.64 -34.06 1.73
C GLN A 74 12.13 -34.07 1.39
N TYR A 75 12.51 -33.48 0.26
CA TYR A 75 13.89 -33.52 -0.23
C TYR A 75 14.38 -32.12 -0.61
N LEU A 76 15.65 -31.86 -0.33
CA LEU A 76 16.39 -30.69 -0.82
C LEU A 76 17.46 -31.16 -1.79
N CYS A 77 17.39 -30.66 -3.02
CA CYS A 77 18.36 -30.94 -4.08
C CYS A 77 19.24 -29.71 -4.27
N ALA A 78 20.55 -29.85 -4.08
CA ALA A 78 21.54 -28.80 -4.30
C ALA A 78 22.45 -29.16 -5.48
N PHE A 79 22.91 -28.14 -6.21
CA PHE A 79 23.62 -28.30 -7.47
C PHE A 79 24.94 -27.52 -7.46
N PRO A 80 25.95 -27.97 -8.21
CA PRO A 80 27.24 -27.28 -8.27
C PRO A 80 27.20 -26.00 -9.11
N SER A 81 26.15 -25.78 -9.90
CA SER A 81 25.96 -24.55 -10.68
C SER A 81 24.50 -24.29 -11.01
N VAL A 82 24.18 -23.04 -11.34
CA VAL A 82 22.82 -22.63 -11.73
C VAL A 82 22.37 -23.30 -13.03
N SER A 83 23.30 -23.50 -13.97
CA SER A 83 23.00 -24.23 -15.21
C SER A 83 22.47 -25.63 -14.91
N ILE A 84 23.19 -26.37 -14.05
CA ILE A 84 22.83 -27.75 -13.70
C ILE A 84 21.52 -27.79 -12.90
N LEU A 85 21.25 -26.78 -12.06
CA LEU A 85 19.94 -26.66 -11.41
C LEU A 85 18.80 -26.59 -12.44
N TRP A 86 18.95 -25.78 -13.49
CA TRP A 86 17.91 -25.65 -14.52
C TRP A 86 17.79 -26.90 -15.38
N ASP A 87 18.89 -27.58 -15.68
CA ASP A 87 18.88 -28.88 -16.34
C ASP A 87 18.12 -29.93 -15.51
N ALA A 88 18.31 -29.93 -14.19
CA ALA A 88 17.60 -30.79 -13.26
C ALA A 88 16.10 -30.45 -13.17
N VAL A 89 15.74 -29.16 -13.11
CA VAL A 89 14.34 -28.71 -13.16
C VAL A 89 13.67 -29.24 -14.44
N ASN A 90 14.30 -29.04 -15.60
CA ASN A 90 13.78 -29.51 -16.88
C ASN A 90 13.68 -31.04 -16.94
N TYR A 91 14.64 -31.75 -16.34
CA TYR A 91 14.59 -33.21 -16.22
C TYR A 91 13.38 -33.67 -15.41
N VAL A 92 13.16 -33.06 -14.23
CA VAL A 92 12.03 -33.36 -13.34
C VAL A 92 10.70 -33.06 -14.06
N LEU A 93 10.56 -31.91 -14.72
CA LEU A 93 9.35 -31.54 -15.47
C LEU A 93 9.01 -32.55 -16.58
N ARG A 94 10.01 -33.02 -17.33
CA ARG A 94 9.81 -34.08 -18.34
C ARG A 94 9.35 -35.39 -17.73
N ARG A 95 9.87 -35.75 -16.55
CA ARG A 95 9.47 -36.99 -15.85
C ARG A 95 8.05 -36.89 -15.31
N LEU A 96 7.71 -35.76 -14.68
CA LEU A 96 6.34 -35.46 -14.23
C LEU A 96 5.35 -35.48 -15.40
N THR A 97 5.75 -34.93 -16.56
CA THR A 97 4.92 -34.93 -17.76
C THR A 97 4.61 -36.34 -18.26
N LYS A 98 5.60 -37.24 -18.20
CA LYS A 98 5.42 -38.66 -18.56
C LYS A 98 4.56 -39.41 -17.55
N GLU A 99 4.78 -39.18 -16.25
CA GLU A 99 4.09 -39.89 -15.16
C GLU A 99 2.62 -39.49 -15.06
N PHE A 100 2.32 -38.19 -15.08
CA PHE A 100 0.97 -37.66 -14.92
C PHE A 100 0.25 -37.38 -16.24
N LYS A 101 0.89 -37.65 -17.39
CA LYS A 101 0.34 -37.38 -18.74
C LYS A 101 -0.20 -35.95 -18.90
N THR A 102 0.45 -35.00 -18.23
CA THR A 102 0.07 -33.58 -18.18
C THR A 102 1.29 -32.75 -18.57
N ASN A 103 1.14 -31.78 -19.47
CA ASN A 103 2.28 -30.98 -19.91
C ASN A 103 2.67 -29.94 -18.85
N TYR A 104 3.86 -30.06 -18.29
CA TYR A 104 4.42 -29.07 -17.36
C TYR A 104 5.53 -28.27 -18.05
N GLY A 105 5.26 -27.00 -18.39
CA GLY A 105 6.19 -26.13 -19.12
C GLY A 105 7.14 -25.33 -18.23
N SER A 106 6.76 -25.16 -16.96
CA SER A 106 7.49 -24.39 -15.95
C SER A 106 7.45 -25.09 -14.59
N HIS A 107 8.43 -24.81 -13.74
CA HIS A 107 8.42 -25.23 -12.33
C HIS A 107 7.23 -24.65 -11.55
N LEU A 108 6.62 -23.56 -12.04
CA LEU A 108 5.41 -22.98 -11.45
C LEU A 108 4.13 -23.76 -11.81
N ASP A 109 4.18 -24.65 -12.79
CA ASP A 109 3.01 -25.42 -13.25
C ASP A 109 2.79 -26.69 -12.42
N THR A 110 3.72 -27.01 -11.52
CA THR A 110 3.68 -28.22 -10.70
C THR A 110 3.83 -27.89 -9.22
N GLU A 111 3.16 -28.66 -8.36
CA GLU A 111 3.37 -28.58 -6.92
C GLU A 111 4.63 -29.35 -6.47
N HIS A 112 5.19 -30.24 -7.28
CA HIS A 112 6.26 -31.15 -6.87
C HIS A 112 7.65 -30.50 -6.76
N ILE A 113 7.85 -29.32 -7.36
CA ILE A 113 9.07 -28.52 -7.26
C ILE A 113 8.73 -27.22 -6.52
N PHE A 114 9.49 -26.90 -5.48
CA PHE A 114 9.51 -25.56 -4.92
C PHE A 114 10.90 -24.92 -5.09
N LEU A 115 10.97 -23.89 -5.93
CA LEU A 115 12.19 -23.19 -6.31
C LEU A 115 11.97 -21.68 -6.21
N ARG A 116 12.89 -20.97 -5.54
CA ARG A 116 13.03 -19.52 -5.62
C ARG A 116 14.19 -19.19 -6.56
N PRO A 117 13.97 -18.76 -7.80
CA PRO A 117 15.03 -18.69 -8.81
C PRO A 117 16.07 -17.57 -8.56
N ASP A 118 15.77 -16.60 -7.70
CA ASP A 118 16.71 -15.53 -7.36
C ASP A 118 17.92 -16.04 -6.55
N MET A 119 19.10 -15.98 -7.16
CA MET A 119 20.36 -16.47 -6.59
C MET A 119 20.75 -15.72 -5.31
N ASN A 120 20.57 -14.39 -5.31
CA ASN A 120 20.94 -13.55 -4.15
C ASN A 120 20.16 -13.99 -2.91
N THR A 121 18.84 -14.17 -3.07
CA THR A 121 17.95 -14.69 -2.03
C THR A 121 18.33 -16.09 -1.60
N GLN A 122 18.58 -17.02 -2.54
CA GLN A 122 18.97 -18.39 -2.18
C GLN A 122 20.26 -18.41 -1.37
N TYR A 123 21.26 -17.64 -1.78
CA TYR A 123 22.52 -17.53 -1.05
C TYR A 123 22.30 -16.95 0.35
N LEU A 124 21.51 -15.88 0.51
CA LEU A 124 21.21 -15.29 1.82
C LEU A 124 20.42 -16.25 2.72
N MET A 125 19.50 -17.04 2.15
CA MET A 125 18.78 -18.09 2.88
C MET A 125 19.72 -19.20 3.34
N GLN A 126 20.61 -19.67 2.45
CA GLN A 126 21.54 -20.77 2.72
C GLN A 126 22.64 -20.37 3.71
N SER A 127 23.27 -19.21 3.51
CA SER A 127 24.36 -18.71 4.35
C SER A 127 23.88 -18.16 5.69
N GLY A 128 22.60 -17.76 5.78
CA GLY A 128 22.07 -17.07 6.96
C GLY A 128 22.55 -15.64 7.13
N LYS A 129 23.31 -15.11 6.18
CA LYS A 129 23.70 -13.70 6.15
C LYS A 129 22.49 -12.82 5.86
N SER A 130 22.58 -11.56 6.27
CA SER A 130 21.64 -10.51 5.91
C SER A 130 22.39 -9.18 5.83
N LEU A 131 21.80 -8.21 5.15
CA LEU A 131 22.44 -6.92 4.92
C LEU A 131 22.34 -6.02 6.16
N PHE A 132 23.27 -5.08 6.27
CA PHE A 132 23.23 -3.94 7.20
C PHE A 132 23.27 -4.25 8.70
N LYS A 133 23.49 -5.49 9.11
CA LYS A 133 23.74 -5.81 10.53
C LYS A 133 24.87 -4.94 11.08
N GLY A 134 24.67 -4.38 12.27
CA GLY A 134 25.64 -3.49 12.93
C GLY A 134 25.66 -2.05 12.39
N MET A 135 24.81 -1.71 11.41
CA MET A 135 24.73 -0.37 10.82
C MET A 135 23.47 0.37 11.28
N LYS A 136 23.56 1.70 11.30
CA LYS A 136 22.42 2.63 11.31
C LYS A 136 22.10 3.05 9.87
N PHE A 137 20.89 3.54 9.64
CA PHE A 137 20.48 4.00 8.30
C PHE A 137 21.37 5.14 7.77
N SER A 138 21.89 5.99 8.66
CA SER A 138 22.84 7.06 8.34
C SER A 138 24.19 6.56 7.82
N ASP A 139 24.57 5.33 8.14
CA ASP A 139 25.89 4.77 7.80
C ASP A 139 25.95 4.32 6.33
N LEU A 140 24.79 4.10 5.70
CA LEU A 140 24.70 3.84 4.27
C LEU A 140 25.07 5.09 3.48
N TYR A 141 25.90 4.94 2.45
CA TYR A 141 26.13 6.01 1.51
C TYR A 141 25.02 6.04 0.46
N ARG A 142 24.18 7.08 0.48
CA ARG A 142 22.98 7.21 -0.34
C ARG A 142 23.10 8.43 -1.24
N MET A 143 22.92 8.24 -2.55
CA MET A 143 22.96 9.29 -3.56
C MET A 143 21.60 9.42 -4.24
N GLN A 144 21.06 10.63 -4.32
CA GLN A 144 19.84 10.93 -5.06
C GLN A 144 20.19 11.36 -6.48
N LEU A 145 19.36 10.96 -7.45
CA LEU A 145 19.49 11.23 -8.87
C LEU A 145 18.14 11.67 -9.45
N ASP A 146 18.17 12.74 -10.23
CA ASP A 146 17.02 13.25 -11.00
C ASP A 146 17.50 13.85 -12.33
N ILE A 147 16.66 13.79 -13.38
CA ILE A 147 16.98 14.34 -14.71
C ILE A 147 15.92 15.33 -15.20
N GLU A 148 16.39 16.36 -15.90
CA GLU A 148 15.54 17.24 -16.69
C GLU A 148 15.74 17.00 -18.18
N THR A 149 14.63 16.97 -18.91
CA THR A 149 14.61 16.63 -20.33
C THR A 149 14.00 17.75 -21.15
N TYR A 150 14.60 18.04 -22.30
CA TYR A 150 14.01 18.95 -23.26
C TYR A 150 12.86 18.26 -24.00
N SER A 151 11.82 19.03 -24.35
CA SER A 151 10.83 18.58 -25.33
C SER A 151 10.36 19.74 -26.21
N LYS A 152 10.42 19.52 -27.53
CA LYS A 152 9.89 20.46 -28.52
C LYS A 152 8.36 20.45 -28.45
N GLU A 153 7.73 21.64 -28.51
CA GLU A 153 6.27 21.84 -28.43
C GLU A 153 5.63 21.62 -27.05
N TYR A 154 6.42 21.65 -25.96
CA TYR A 154 5.90 21.57 -24.58
C TYR A 154 5.09 20.29 -24.28
N ARG A 155 5.36 19.22 -25.02
CA ARG A 155 4.80 17.88 -24.79
C ARG A 155 5.65 17.09 -23.80
N PHE A 156 5.14 15.94 -23.36
CA PHE A 156 5.94 15.00 -22.60
C PHE A 156 7.13 14.49 -23.43
N SER A 157 8.32 14.48 -22.84
CA SER A 157 9.55 14.12 -23.52
C SER A 157 9.63 12.61 -23.76
N ARG A 158 10.35 12.21 -24.82
CA ARG A 158 10.53 10.80 -25.15
C ARG A 158 12.00 10.50 -25.45
N ALA A 159 12.58 9.56 -24.71
CA ALA A 159 14.01 9.23 -24.81
C ALA A 159 14.46 8.80 -26.22
N ASP A 160 13.56 8.23 -27.04
CA ASP A 160 13.85 7.78 -28.40
C ASP A 160 13.94 8.93 -29.42
N LYS A 161 13.39 10.10 -29.11
CA LYS A 161 13.46 11.27 -29.98
C LYS A 161 14.77 12.01 -29.78
N LYS A 162 15.49 12.24 -30.86
CA LYS A 162 16.85 12.84 -30.81
C LYS A 162 16.84 14.22 -30.15
N GLU A 163 15.82 15.02 -30.46
CA GLU A 163 15.61 16.38 -29.94
C GLU A 163 15.20 16.43 -28.47
N ASP A 164 14.60 15.36 -27.94
CA ASP A 164 14.20 15.25 -26.54
C ASP A 164 15.39 14.75 -25.71
N ARG A 165 16.42 15.59 -25.61
CA ARG A 165 17.68 15.27 -24.91
C ARG A 165 17.59 15.53 -23.40
N ILE A 166 18.42 14.85 -22.63
CA ILE A 166 18.71 15.24 -21.24
C ILE A 166 19.49 16.56 -21.26
N ILE A 167 19.00 17.54 -20.50
CA ILE A 167 19.56 18.89 -20.44
C ILE A 167 20.25 19.19 -19.10
N LEU A 168 19.75 18.62 -18.00
CA LEU A 168 20.35 18.67 -16.67
C LEU A 168 20.28 17.30 -16.01
N ILE A 169 21.26 17.01 -15.15
CA ILE A 169 21.23 15.91 -14.19
C ILE A 169 21.56 16.49 -12.83
N SER A 170 20.70 16.25 -11.85
CA SER A 170 20.91 16.65 -10.47
C SER A 170 21.34 15.45 -9.65
N LEU A 171 22.32 15.67 -8.77
CA LEU A 171 22.87 14.68 -7.86
C LEU A 171 23.00 15.30 -6.47
N SER A 172 22.53 14.60 -5.45
CA SER A 172 22.85 14.91 -4.05
C SER A 172 23.23 13.65 -3.28
N ASP A 173 23.78 13.80 -2.08
CA ASP A 173 23.99 12.68 -1.18
C ASP A 173 23.69 13.01 0.29
N ASN A 174 23.68 11.97 1.14
CA ASN A 174 23.50 12.10 2.58
C ASN A 174 24.77 12.50 3.35
N ARG A 175 25.82 12.94 2.64
CA ARG A 175 27.11 13.42 3.19
C ARG A 175 27.38 14.89 2.82
N GLY A 176 26.39 15.59 2.25
CA GLY A 176 26.43 17.02 1.96
C GLY A 176 26.92 17.39 0.55
N PHE A 177 27.07 16.43 -0.37
CA PHE A 177 27.31 16.74 -1.77
C PHE A 177 26.00 17.10 -2.47
N GLU A 178 26.01 18.19 -3.23
CA GLU A 178 24.89 18.64 -4.05
C GLU A 178 25.46 19.24 -5.34
N LYS A 179 24.97 18.79 -6.50
CA LYS A 179 25.47 19.25 -7.79
C LYS A 179 24.45 19.07 -8.91
N VAL A 180 24.24 20.13 -9.67
CA VAL A 180 23.54 20.08 -10.96
C VAL A 180 24.56 20.17 -12.08
N ILE A 181 24.61 19.16 -12.94
CA ILE A 181 25.46 19.13 -14.13
C ILE A 181 24.63 19.33 -15.40
N GLY A 182 25.23 19.96 -16.41
CA GLY A 182 24.57 20.30 -17.67
C GLY A 182 24.73 21.77 -18.03
N GLY A 183 23.98 22.22 -19.02
CA GLY A 183 24.01 23.61 -19.51
C GLY A 183 24.08 23.71 -21.03
N LYS A 184 23.76 24.89 -21.59
CA LYS A 184 23.63 25.11 -23.04
C LYS A 184 24.89 24.73 -23.84
N ASN A 185 26.06 24.87 -23.23
CA ASN A 185 27.36 24.58 -23.84
C ASN A 185 27.90 23.17 -23.56
N VAL A 186 27.12 22.32 -22.89
CA VAL A 186 27.49 20.93 -22.57
C VAL A 186 26.74 19.99 -23.50
N SER A 187 27.46 19.10 -24.19
CA SER A 187 26.83 18.05 -24.98
C SER A 187 26.22 16.99 -24.07
N GLU A 188 25.11 16.39 -24.48
CA GLU A 188 24.46 15.32 -23.72
C GLU A 188 25.41 14.15 -23.43
N LYS A 189 26.27 13.79 -24.40
CA LYS A 189 27.32 12.78 -24.19
C LYS A 189 28.27 13.13 -23.04
N LYS A 190 28.75 14.37 -22.97
CA LYS A 190 29.62 14.83 -21.86
C LYS A 190 28.87 14.85 -20.54
N LEU A 191 27.60 15.27 -20.55
CA LEU A 191 26.72 15.27 -19.38
C LEU A 191 26.56 13.85 -18.79
N LEU A 192 26.24 12.87 -19.64
CA LEU A 192 26.09 11.48 -19.24
C LEU A 192 27.41 10.86 -18.75
N GLN A 193 28.53 11.13 -19.42
CA GLN A 193 29.86 10.70 -18.97
C GLN A 193 30.25 11.31 -17.60
N GLN A 194 29.88 12.57 -17.35
CA GLN A 194 30.07 13.21 -16.05
C GLN A 194 29.21 12.56 -14.96
N CYS A 195 27.96 12.20 -15.27
CA CYS A 195 27.08 11.48 -14.34
C CYS A 195 27.69 10.13 -13.93
N ILE A 196 28.08 9.30 -14.90
CA ILE A 196 28.74 8.00 -14.66
C ILE A 196 29.96 8.19 -13.77
N ARG A 197 30.84 9.16 -14.12
CA ARG A 197 32.05 9.44 -13.35
C ARG A 197 31.75 9.81 -11.90
N ILE A 198 30.78 10.70 -11.66
CA ILE A 198 30.42 11.12 -10.30
C ILE A 198 29.90 9.93 -9.49
N ILE A 199 29.02 9.10 -10.05
CA ILE A 199 28.49 7.92 -9.36
C ILE A 199 29.63 6.95 -9.02
N THR A 200 30.54 6.69 -9.96
CA THR A 200 31.68 5.79 -9.75
C THR A 200 32.69 6.34 -8.73
N GLU A 201 33.03 7.63 -8.78
CA GLU A 201 33.98 8.27 -7.86
C GLU A 201 33.44 8.37 -6.44
N LYS A 202 32.14 8.65 -6.28
CA LYS A 202 31.50 8.70 -4.95
C LYS A 202 31.22 7.30 -4.40
N ASP A 203 30.93 6.32 -5.24
CA ASP A 203 30.65 4.94 -4.84
C ASP A 203 29.51 4.77 -3.78
N PRO A 204 28.30 5.31 -4.03
CA PRO A 204 27.18 5.15 -3.10
C PRO A 204 26.69 3.70 -3.00
N ASP A 205 26.29 3.25 -1.82
CA ASP A 205 25.64 1.94 -1.64
C ASP A 205 24.23 1.92 -2.24
N ILE A 206 23.54 3.06 -2.16
CA ILE A 206 22.15 3.22 -2.57
C ILE A 206 22.01 4.37 -3.56
N ILE A 207 21.33 4.13 -4.67
CA ILE A 207 20.88 5.16 -5.61
C ILE A 207 19.39 5.37 -5.39
N GLU A 208 18.99 6.62 -5.18
CA GLU A 208 17.64 7.02 -4.84
C GLU A 208 17.09 7.97 -5.91
N GLY A 209 15.79 7.89 -6.20
CA GLY A 209 15.11 8.84 -7.08
C GLY A 209 13.61 8.81 -6.85
N HIS A 210 12.87 9.70 -7.50
CA HIS A 210 11.41 9.73 -7.41
C HIS A 210 10.78 9.34 -8.74
N ASN A 211 10.18 8.14 -8.80
CA ASN A 211 9.74 7.48 -10.03
C ASN A 211 10.91 7.09 -10.96
N ILE A 212 12.09 6.87 -10.36
CA ILE A 212 13.37 6.54 -11.02
C ILE A 212 13.28 5.31 -11.93
N PHE A 213 12.41 4.36 -11.58
CA PHE A 213 12.20 3.13 -12.31
C PHE A 213 11.39 3.31 -13.61
N ASN A 214 10.43 4.23 -13.63
CA ASN A 214 9.60 4.45 -14.82
C ASN A 214 10.09 5.60 -15.71
N PHE A 215 10.98 6.45 -15.20
CA PHE A 215 11.46 7.62 -15.92
C PHE A 215 12.98 7.68 -16.02
N ASP A 216 13.69 8.05 -14.96
CA ASP A 216 15.10 8.45 -15.04
C ASP A 216 16.03 7.37 -15.59
N LEU A 217 16.03 6.16 -15.01
CA LEU A 217 16.88 5.06 -15.46
C LEU A 217 16.57 4.60 -16.89
N PRO A 218 15.31 4.31 -17.28
CA PRO A 218 15.02 3.97 -18.68
C PRO A 218 15.42 5.09 -19.65
N TYR A 219 15.24 6.34 -19.26
CA TYR A 219 15.62 7.48 -20.09
C TYR A 219 17.13 7.56 -20.25
N ILE A 220 17.89 7.55 -19.15
CA ILE A 220 19.36 7.60 -19.15
C ILE A 220 19.94 6.45 -19.98
N LEU A 221 19.48 5.21 -19.76
CA LEU A 221 19.97 4.04 -20.49
C LEU A 221 19.75 4.19 -22.00
N ARG A 222 18.55 4.63 -22.41
CA ARG A 222 18.24 4.85 -23.81
C ARG A 222 19.07 5.98 -24.42
N ARG A 223 19.30 7.07 -23.67
CA ARG A 223 20.15 8.17 -24.16
C ARG A 223 21.62 7.78 -24.24
N CYS A 224 22.12 6.99 -23.29
CA CYS A 224 23.47 6.42 -23.34
C CYS A 224 23.67 5.57 -24.60
N GLU A 225 22.71 4.69 -24.91
CA GLU A 225 22.70 3.89 -26.15
C GLU A 225 22.77 4.79 -27.40
N LEU A 226 21.92 5.81 -27.49
CA LEU A 226 21.91 6.75 -28.63
C LEU A 226 23.19 7.58 -28.76
N GLN A 227 23.91 7.82 -27.66
CA GLN A 227 25.17 8.56 -27.62
C GLN A 227 26.42 7.66 -27.77
N GLY A 228 26.24 6.34 -27.88
CA GLY A 228 27.31 5.36 -27.97
C GLY A 228 28.20 5.37 -26.72
N ILE A 229 27.57 5.39 -25.54
CA ILE A 229 28.25 5.26 -24.24
C ILE A 229 27.54 4.19 -23.40
N GLU A 230 28.30 3.44 -22.63
CA GLU A 230 27.75 2.47 -21.67
C GLU A 230 27.48 3.16 -20.33
N PHE A 231 26.29 2.97 -19.75
CA PHE A 231 25.96 3.51 -18.44
C PHE A 231 26.53 2.61 -17.32
N SER A 232 27.86 2.45 -17.32
CA SER A 232 28.62 1.49 -16.50
C SER A 232 28.76 1.93 -15.04
N ILE A 233 27.66 1.93 -14.30
CA ILE A 233 27.61 2.37 -12.89
C ILE A 233 27.67 1.23 -11.87
N GLY A 234 27.66 -0.04 -12.31
CA GLY A 234 27.94 -1.19 -11.45
C GLY A 234 29.34 -1.11 -10.85
N ARG A 235 29.53 -1.62 -9.62
CA ARG A 235 30.86 -1.65 -8.97
C ARG A 235 31.88 -2.51 -9.72
N ASP A 236 31.42 -3.43 -10.55
CA ASP A 236 32.22 -4.25 -11.47
C ASP A 236 32.31 -3.65 -12.90
N GLY A 237 31.80 -2.43 -13.11
CA GLY A 237 31.73 -1.79 -14.43
C GLY A 237 30.56 -2.23 -15.30
N SER A 238 29.65 -3.07 -14.78
CA SER A 238 28.46 -3.48 -15.54
C SER A 238 27.43 -2.36 -15.70
N VAL A 239 26.64 -2.46 -16.77
CA VAL A 239 25.47 -1.61 -17.03
C VAL A 239 24.26 -2.13 -16.24
N PRO A 240 23.40 -1.26 -15.69
CA PRO A 240 22.17 -1.68 -15.01
C PRO A 240 21.31 -2.61 -15.86
N SER A 241 20.82 -3.69 -15.25
CA SER A 241 19.94 -4.67 -15.91
C SER A 241 18.49 -4.38 -15.55
N GLY A 242 17.65 -4.20 -16.58
CA GLY A 242 16.22 -3.92 -16.42
C GLY A 242 15.36 -5.19 -16.52
N TYR A 243 14.36 -5.32 -15.65
CA TYR A 243 13.37 -6.40 -15.70
C TYR A 243 11.97 -5.89 -15.35
N LYS A 244 10.95 -6.55 -15.89
CA LYS A 244 9.56 -6.26 -15.53
C LYS A 244 9.30 -6.65 -14.08
N SER A 245 8.70 -5.76 -13.33
CA SER A 245 8.30 -5.98 -11.95
C SER A 245 6.85 -5.55 -11.74
N ARG A 246 6.25 -6.09 -10.68
CA ARG A 246 4.89 -5.77 -10.27
C ARG A 246 4.85 -5.69 -8.75
N THR A 247 4.31 -4.59 -8.25
CA THR A 247 4.06 -4.40 -6.82
C THR A 247 2.58 -4.11 -6.61
N SER A 248 1.97 -4.79 -5.64
CA SER A 248 0.58 -4.55 -5.26
C SER A 248 0.52 -3.62 -4.06
N PHE A 249 -0.28 -2.57 -4.17
CA PHE A 249 -0.62 -1.61 -3.13
C PHE A 249 -2.13 -1.70 -2.87
N ALA A 250 -2.50 -2.47 -1.84
CA ALA A 250 -3.88 -2.88 -1.57
C ALA A 250 -4.52 -3.54 -2.81
N GLU A 251 -5.63 -2.96 -3.30
CA GLU A 251 -6.40 -3.44 -4.45
C GLU A 251 -5.86 -2.99 -5.82
N ASN A 252 -4.84 -2.12 -5.84
CA ASN A 252 -4.16 -1.70 -7.06
C ASN A 252 -2.85 -2.46 -7.22
N SER A 253 -2.52 -2.83 -8.45
CA SER A 253 -1.18 -3.33 -8.79
C SER A 253 -0.54 -2.45 -9.83
N VAL A 254 0.71 -2.07 -9.58
CA VAL A 254 1.51 -1.25 -10.47
C VAL A 254 2.56 -2.15 -11.11
N GLU A 255 2.55 -2.19 -12.45
CA GLU A 255 3.62 -2.78 -13.24
C GLU A 255 4.61 -1.70 -13.64
N TYR A 256 5.90 -2.00 -13.52
CA TYR A 256 6.99 -1.07 -13.81
C TYR A 256 8.25 -1.83 -14.24
N MET A 257 9.20 -1.13 -14.84
CA MET A 257 10.55 -1.67 -15.06
C MET A 257 11.38 -1.44 -13.80
N SER A 258 11.83 -2.52 -13.15
CA SER A 258 12.83 -2.42 -12.09
C SER A 258 14.23 -2.55 -12.70
N TYR A 259 15.22 -2.05 -11.99
CA TYR A 259 16.62 -2.17 -12.38
C TYR A 259 17.46 -2.75 -11.24
N GLU A 260 18.49 -3.48 -11.62
CA GLU A 260 19.56 -3.94 -10.73
C GLU A 260 20.89 -3.33 -11.17
N VAL A 261 21.66 -2.85 -10.19
CA VAL A 261 23.00 -2.29 -10.39
C VAL A 261 23.95 -3.12 -9.55
N THR A 262 24.92 -3.78 -10.19
CA THR A 262 25.84 -4.67 -9.49
C THR A 262 26.53 -3.98 -8.32
N GLY A 263 26.36 -4.56 -7.13
CA GLY A 263 26.97 -4.10 -5.89
C GLY A 263 26.30 -2.87 -5.27
N ARG A 264 25.18 -2.38 -5.81
CA ARG A 264 24.41 -1.24 -5.27
C ARG A 264 22.93 -1.63 -5.14
N ASN A 265 22.17 -0.89 -4.34
CA ASN A 265 20.71 -0.99 -4.31
C ASN A 265 20.06 0.26 -4.91
N ILE A 266 18.85 0.10 -5.44
CA ILE A 266 18.05 1.23 -5.95
C ILE A 266 16.79 1.35 -5.12
N ILE A 267 16.46 2.57 -4.71
CA ILE A 267 15.23 2.90 -3.99
C ILE A 267 14.46 3.95 -4.78
N ASP A 268 13.20 3.64 -5.07
CA ASP A 268 12.26 4.57 -5.67
C ASP A 268 11.35 5.15 -4.59
N THR A 269 11.52 6.43 -4.29
CA THR A 269 10.73 7.12 -3.26
C THR A 269 9.26 7.24 -3.64
N TRP A 270 8.90 7.16 -4.94
CA TRP A 270 7.50 7.11 -5.37
C TRP A 270 6.82 5.81 -4.93
N LEU A 271 7.53 4.68 -4.97
CA LEU A 271 7.04 3.41 -4.44
C LEU A 271 6.91 3.45 -2.91
N LEU A 272 7.84 4.12 -2.21
CA LEU A 272 7.76 4.31 -0.76
C LEU A 272 6.55 5.17 -0.35
N VAL A 273 6.29 6.26 -1.08
CA VAL A 273 5.12 7.12 -0.86
C VAL A 273 3.82 6.34 -1.07
N GLN A 274 3.73 5.51 -2.12
CA GLN A 274 2.58 4.63 -2.32
C GLN A 274 2.40 3.60 -1.22
N SER A 275 3.50 2.97 -0.77
CA SER A 275 3.49 2.03 0.35
C SER A 275 2.97 2.70 1.63
N TYR A 276 3.39 3.93 1.90
CA TYR A 276 2.90 4.73 3.02
C TYR A 276 1.41 5.05 2.90
N ASP A 277 0.97 5.61 1.76
CA ASP A 277 -0.44 6.01 1.54
C ASP A 277 -1.38 4.80 1.46
N MET A 278 -0.90 3.59 1.14
CA MET A 278 -1.68 2.36 1.24
C MET A 278 -2.29 2.18 2.65
N THR A 279 -1.54 2.55 3.69
CA THR A 279 -1.98 2.45 5.09
C THR A 279 -2.77 3.67 5.56
N LYS A 280 -2.37 4.88 5.13
CA LYS A 280 -2.98 6.13 5.61
C LYS A 280 -4.21 6.54 4.83
N ARG A 281 -4.27 6.17 3.55
CA ARG A 281 -5.34 6.45 2.59
C ARG A 281 -5.79 7.93 2.60
N ASN A 282 -4.86 8.87 2.72
CA ASN A 282 -5.15 10.30 2.83
C ASN A 282 -4.37 11.23 1.88
N MET A 283 -3.56 10.71 0.95
CA MET A 283 -2.87 11.53 -0.06
C MET A 283 -3.68 11.62 -1.37
N GLU A 284 -3.72 12.81 -1.98
CA GLU A 284 -4.39 13.06 -3.27
C GLU A 284 -3.49 12.80 -4.49
N SER A 285 -2.18 12.96 -4.32
CA SER A 285 -1.16 12.72 -5.33
C SER A 285 0.06 12.06 -4.70
N HIS A 286 0.83 11.34 -5.52
CA HIS A 286 2.09 10.71 -5.11
C HIS A 286 3.31 11.37 -5.78
N GLY A 287 3.12 12.43 -6.56
CA GLY A 287 4.23 13.14 -7.20
C GLY A 287 5.09 13.88 -6.18
N LEU A 288 6.39 14.01 -6.50
CA LEU A 288 7.45 14.52 -5.61
C LEU A 288 7.04 15.78 -4.84
N LYS A 289 6.59 16.82 -5.55
CA LYS A 289 6.29 18.14 -4.98
C LYS A 289 5.13 18.06 -3.97
N TYR A 290 4.09 17.28 -4.29
CA TYR A 290 2.97 17.07 -3.39
C TYR A 290 3.40 16.27 -2.15
N ALA A 291 4.16 15.19 -2.36
CA ALA A 291 4.67 14.36 -1.27
C ALA A 291 5.59 15.16 -0.34
N ALA A 292 6.53 15.93 -0.89
CA ALA A 292 7.44 16.77 -0.12
C ALA A 292 6.69 17.79 0.74
N LYS A 293 5.66 18.45 0.19
CA LYS A 293 4.79 19.35 0.95
C LYS A 293 3.99 18.61 2.03
N TYR A 294 3.41 17.45 1.70
CA TYR A 294 2.64 16.63 2.64
C TYR A 294 3.49 16.20 3.86
N PHE A 295 4.75 15.85 3.64
CA PHE A 295 5.66 15.44 4.71
C PHE A 295 6.41 16.60 5.38
N GLY A 296 6.17 17.86 4.97
CA GLY A 296 6.85 19.03 5.52
C GLY A 296 8.33 19.13 5.15
N ILE A 297 8.74 18.53 4.03
CA ILE A 297 10.13 18.50 3.53
C ILE A 297 10.38 19.71 2.60
N ALA A 298 9.35 20.17 1.88
CA ALA A 298 9.49 21.26 0.93
C ALA A 298 9.89 22.57 1.64
N SER A 299 10.96 23.21 1.15
CA SER A 299 11.42 24.51 1.65
C SER A 299 10.39 25.62 1.38
N PRO A 300 10.25 26.63 2.27
CA PRO A 300 9.44 27.82 1.98
C PRO A 300 9.87 28.55 0.69
N GLU A 301 11.15 28.45 0.29
CA GLU A 301 11.71 29.09 -0.90
C GLU A 301 11.80 28.12 -2.12
N ARG A 302 11.03 27.02 -2.11
CA ARG A 302 10.98 26.01 -3.17
C ARG A 302 10.59 26.62 -4.52
N THR A 303 11.34 26.29 -5.56
CA THR A 303 11.13 26.80 -6.92
C THR A 303 10.07 25.99 -7.67
N TYR A 304 8.93 26.55 -8.08
CA TYR A 304 7.93 25.75 -8.83
C TYR A 304 7.98 26.04 -10.34
N ILE A 305 8.19 25.00 -11.14
CA ILE A 305 8.10 25.05 -12.60
C ILE A 305 7.02 24.07 -13.07
N PRO A 306 6.03 24.52 -13.87
CA PRO A 306 5.10 23.61 -14.54
C PRO A 306 5.84 22.66 -15.49
N GLY A 307 5.51 21.37 -15.47
CA GLY A 307 6.24 20.36 -16.25
C GLY A 307 6.24 20.60 -17.77
N ASP A 308 5.17 21.20 -18.30
CA ASP A 308 5.06 21.61 -19.70
C ASP A 308 5.96 22.82 -20.04
N LYS A 309 6.47 23.54 -19.04
CA LYS A 309 7.33 24.72 -19.23
C LYS A 309 8.82 24.45 -19.08
N ILE A 310 9.25 23.20 -18.81
CA ILE A 310 10.69 22.86 -18.64
C ILE A 310 11.54 23.36 -19.81
N SER A 311 11.13 23.11 -21.06
CA SER A 311 11.85 23.59 -22.25
C SER A 311 11.90 25.11 -22.35
N TRP A 312 10.84 25.81 -21.92
CA TRP A 312 10.81 27.28 -21.92
C TRP A 312 11.82 27.84 -20.92
N TYR A 313 11.87 27.29 -19.71
CA TYR A 313 12.83 27.69 -18.69
C TYR A 313 14.27 27.35 -19.12
N TRP A 314 14.48 26.22 -19.78
CA TRP A 314 15.79 25.91 -20.36
C TRP A 314 16.27 26.97 -21.36
N ASP A 315 15.37 27.46 -22.21
CA ASP A 315 15.71 28.44 -23.24
C ASP A 315 15.82 29.87 -22.70
N ASN A 316 15.01 30.25 -21.73
CA ASN A 316 14.88 31.64 -21.28
C ASN A 316 15.46 31.89 -19.87
N GLU A 317 15.30 30.95 -18.93
CA GLU A 317 15.67 31.10 -17.51
C GLU A 317 16.40 29.85 -16.95
N PRO A 318 17.58 29.49 -17.48
CA PRO A 318 18.24 28.23 -17.15
C PRO A 318 18.71 28.13 -15.69
N GLU A 319 18.99 29.26 -15.02
CA GLU A 319 19.38 29.24 -13.61
C GLU A 319 18.20 28.91 -12.68
N THR A 320 17.00 29.40 -13.01
CA THR A 320 15.75 29.02 -12.32
C THR A 320 15.50 27.52 -12.46
N LEU A 321 15.71 26.95 -13.67
CA LEU A 321 15.58 25.52 -13.90
C LEU A 321 16.59 24.70 -13.10
N LYS A 322 17.85 25.16 -12.97
CA LYS A 322 18.85 24.49 -12.14
C LYS A 322 18.46 24.51 -10.66
N LYS A 323 17.93 25.63 -10.15
CA LYS A 323 17.44 25.69 -8.75
C LYS A 323 16.29 24.70 -8.54
N TYR A 324 15.33 24.66 -9.48
CA TYR A 324 14.23 23.69 -9.48
C TYR A 324 14.74 22.23 -9.46
N ALA A 325 15.71 21.90 -10.32
CA ALA A 325 16.24 20.54 -10.41
C ALA A 325 17.08 20.15 -9.17
N LEU A 326 17.74 21.11 -8.52
CA LEU A 326 18.44 20.87 -7.26
C LEU A 326 17.46 20.60 -6.11
N ASP A 327 16.40 21.40 -6.01
CA ASP A 327 15.36 21.20 -5.01
C ASP A 327 14.74 19.78 -5.12
N ASP A 328 14.62 19.22 -6.33
CA ASP A 328 14.04 17.88 -6.54
C ASP A 328 14.87 16.74 -5.91
N VAL A 329 16.19 16.78 -6.02
CA VAL A 329 17.05 15.78 -5.36
C VAL A 329 17.11 15.96 -3.83
N ILE A 330 17.01 17.21 -3.36
CA ILE A 330 16.91 17.52 -1.91
C ILE A 330 15.60 16.97 -1.33
N GLU A 331 14.47 17.18 -2.02
CA GLU A 331 13.16 16.65 -1.62
C GLU A 331 13.14 15.12 -1.67
N THR A 332 13.78 14.52 -2.70
CA THR A 332 13.95 13.07 -2.80
C THR A 332 14.74 12.52 -1.61
N ARG A 333 15.82 13.19 -1.19
CA ARG A 333 16.62 12.80 -0.01
C ARG A 333 15.76 12.80 1.24
N GLY A 334 15.01 13.87 1.47
CA GLY A 334 14.12 13.99 2.62
C GLY A 334 13.01 12.93 2.65
N LEU A 335 12.45 12.59 1.48
CA LEU A 335 11.46 11.51 1.38
C LEU A 335 12.07 10.15 1.71
N SER A 336 13.27 9.85 1.19
CA SER A 336 13.97 8.60 1.54
C SER A 336 14.29 8.54 3.04
N GLU A 337 14.79 9.63 3.63
CA GLU A 337 15.07 9.71 5.06
C GLU A 337 13.85 9.43 5.92
N LYS A 338 12.69 9.97 5.51
CA LYS A 338 11.44 9.78 6.24
C LYS A 338 10.87 8.37 6.09
N LEU A 339 10.97 7.76 4.91
CA LEU A 339 10.19 6.57 4.55
C LEU A 339 11.00 5.27 4.45
N SER A 340 12.32 5.33 4.27
CA SER A 340 13.18 4.15 4.08
C SER A 340 13.58 3.47 5.38
N GLY A 341 13.53 4.17 6.52
CA GLY A 341 14.03 3.67 7.81
C GLY A 341 13.41 2.33 8.21
N SER A 342 12.10 2.18 8.04
CA SER A 342 11.43 0.92 8.37
C SER A 342 11.90 -0.24 7.49
N THR A 343 12.10 0.01 6.20
CA THR A 343 12.62 -0.97 5.24
C THR A 343 14.06 -1.37 5.59
N PHE A 344 14.89 -0.41 6.01
CA PHE A 344 16.28 -0.64 6.39
C PHE A 344 16.39 -1.65 7.54
N TYR A 345 15.63 -1.47 8.62
CA TYR A 345 15.65 -2.39 9.75
C TYR A 345 15.05 -3.76 9.43
N LEU A 346 14.08 -3.82 8.50
CA LEU A 346 13.61 -5.11 7.98
C LEU A 346 14.68 -5.84 7.17
N THR A 347 15.51 -5.13 6.40
CA THR A 347 16.61 -5.74 5.64
C THR A 347 17.66 -6.40 6.52
N GLN A 348 17.85 -5.92 7.76
CA GLN A 348 18.72 -6.61 8.74
C GLN A 348 18.20 -7.99 9.13
N MET A 349 16.89 -8.20 9.05
CA MET A 349 16.24 -9.46 9.40
C MET A 349 16.11 -10.40 8.20
N LEU A 350 15.83 -9.87 7.01
CA LEU A 350 15.36 -10.68 5.89
C LEU A 350 16.48 -11.12 4.94
N PRO A 351 16.37 -12.30 4.31
CA PRO A 351 17.37 -12.81 3.36
C PRO A 351 17.21 -12.18 1.96
N PHE A 352 17.19 -10.86 1.88
CA PHE A 352 17.03 -10.11 0.63
C PHE A 352 17.91 -8.87 0.58
N ASN A 353 18.27 -8.44 -0.63
CA ASN A 353 18.82 -7.11 -0.86
C ASN A 353 17.81 -6.00 -0.50
N PHE A 354 18.30 -4.82 -0.14
CA PHE A 354 17.49 -3.70 0.34
C PHE A 354 16.41 -3.26 -0.66
N GLY A 355 16.78 -3.12 -1.93
CA GLY A 355 15.82 -2.76 -2.99
C GLY A 355 14.69 -3.80 -3.13
N THR A 356 14.99 -5.08 -2.88
CA THR A 356 13.98 -6.16 -2.89
C THR A 356 13.05 -6.05 -1.69
N VAL A 357 13.56 -5.79 -0.48
CA VAL A 357 12.72 -5.61 0.72
C VAL A 357 11.75 -4.44 0.57
N ALA A 358 12.17 -3.36 -0.10
CA ALA A 358 11.31 -2.20 -0.37
C ALA A 358 10.10 -2.55 -1.27
N LYS A 359 10.25 -3.54 -2.16
CA LYS A 359 9.24 -3.95 -3.14
C LYS A 359 8.34 -5.11 -2.68
N LEU A 360 8.82 -5.92 -1.72
CA LEU A 360 8.11 -7.11 -1.23
C LEU A 360 6.95 -6.77 -0.28
N GLY A 361 5.83 -7.46 -0.46
CA GLY A 361 4.71 -7.46 0.50
C GLY A 361 5.04 -8.23 1.78
N SER A 362 4.33 -7.93 2.87
CA SER A 362 4.62 -8.48 4.19
C SER A 362 4.54 -10.00 4.28
N ALA A 363 3.60 -10.64 3.58
CA ALA A 363 3.46 -12.10 3.57
C ALA A 363 4.73 -12.79 3.04
N ALA A 364 5.34 -12.26 1.97
CA ALA A 364 6.58 -12.80 1.42
C ALA A 364 7.77 -12.60 2.37
N LYS A 365 7.78 -11.49 3.13
CA LYS A 365 8.80 -11.21 4.15
C LYS A 365 8.68 -12.23 5.30
N ILE A 366 7.48 -12.45 5.81
CA ILE A 366 7.22 -13.47 6.85
C ILE A 366 7.64 -14.85 6.36
N GLU A 367 7.17 -15.29 5.19
CA GLU A 367 7.53 -16.61 4.65
C GLU A 367 9.04 -16.82 4.51
N SER A 368 9.80 -15.78 4.18
CA SER A 368 11.25 -15.89 4.07
C SER A 368 11.95 -16.19 5.41
N ILE A 369 11.37 -15.77 6.54
CA ILE A 369 11.86 -16.10 7.88
C ILE A 369 11.67 -17.60 8.14
N PHE A 370 10.48 -18.13 7.80
CA PHE A 370 10.18 -19.57 7.92
C PHE A 370 11.12 -20.38 7.05
N LEU A 371 11.17 -20.06 5.76
CA LEU A 371 12.00 -20.81 4.81
C LEU A 371 13.46 -20.83 5.20
N ARG A 372 14.03 -19.70 5.63
CA ARG A 372 15.42 -19.65 6.08
C ARG A 372 15.67 -20.57 7.28
N GLU A 373 14.77 -20.57 8.27
CA GLU A 373 14.91 -21.43 9.45
C GLU A 373 14.72 -22.92 9.12
N TYR A 374 13.73 -23.26 8.29
CA TYR A 374 13.50 -24.63 7.82
C TYR A 374 14.68 -25.18 7.01
N ILE A 375 15.28 -24.36 6.13
CA ILE A 375 16.49 -24.71 5.39
C ILE A 375 17.67 -24.94 6.35
N ARG A 376 17.86 -24.03 7.33
CA ARG A 376 18.94 -24.13 8.32
C ARG A 376 18.85 -25.43 9.14
N GLN A 377 17.64 -25.79 9.55
CA GLN A 377 17.35 -27.00 10.33
C GLN A 377 17.22 -28.26 9.47
N ARG A 378 17.30 -28.13 8.13
CA ARG A 378 17.14 -29.23 7.17
C ARG A 378 15.82 -29.98 7.36
N HIS A 379 14.76 -29.23 7.62
CA HIS A 379 13.42 -29.73 7.88
C HIS A 379 12.52 -29.60 6.64
N SER A 380 11.60 -30.54 6.46
CA SER A 380 10.65 -30.58 5.35
C SER A 380 9.72 -29.38 5.41
N VAL A 381 9.37 -28.83 4.25
CA VAL A 381 8.51 -27.65 4.12
C VAL A 381 7.12 -28.08 3.62
N PRO A 382 6.02 -27.49 4.13
CA PRO A 382 4.68 -27.77 3.63
C PRO A 382 4.45 -27.17 2.24
N LYS A 383 3.34 -27.55 1.62
CA LYS A 383 2.78 -26.86 0.44
C LYS A 383 1.59 -26.01 0.85
N PRO A 384 1.22 -24.97 0.08
CA PRO A 384 0.09 -24.11 0.42
C PRO A 384 -1.19 -24.94 0.51
N GLN A 385 -1.95 -24.73 1.57
CA GLN A 385 -3.29 -25.29 1.75
C GLN A 385 -4.27 -24.60 0.79
N LYS A 386 -5.22 -25.38 0.26
CA LYS A 386 -6.36 -24.87 -0.50
C LYS A 386 -7.49 -24.51 0.45
N GLY A 387 -8.17 -23.42 0.17
CA GLY A 387 -9.28 -22.93 0.99
C GLY A 387 -9.42 -21.41 0.89
N SER A 388 -10.32 -20.89 1.70
CA SER A 388 -10.51 -19.46 1.93
C SER A 388 -10.89 -19.26 3.39
N GLN A 389 -10.60 -18.09 3.94
CA GLN A 389 -11.13 -17.69 5.24
C GLN A 389 -12.66 -17.63 5.15
N THR A 390 -13.35 -18.12 6.16
CA THR A 390 -14.82 -18.10 6.23
C THR A 390 -15.33 -16.92 7.06
N SER A 391 -14.48 -16.39 7.94
CA SER A 391 -14.82 -15.32 8.87
C SER A 391 -13.88 -14.13 8.71
N GLY A 392 -14.44 -12.92 8.89
CA GLY A 392 -13.70 -11.66 8.86
C GLY A 392 -13.64 -10.99 10.23
N GLY A 393 -13.03 -9.80 10.27
CA GLY A 393 -13.09 -8.94 11.46
C GLY A 393 -14.53 -8.51 11.77
N TYR A 394 -14.82 -8.27 13.05
CA TYR A 394 -16.14 -7.81 13.46
C TYR A 394 -16.36 -6.38 12.97
N THR A 395 -17.43 -6.12 12.24
CA THR A 395 -17.83 -4.76 11.89
C THR A 395 -19.32 -4.63 11.99
N ASP A 396 -19.76 -3.67 12.79
CA ASP A 396 -21.17 -3.45 13.00
C ASP A 396 -21.49 -1.99 13.24
N ILE A 397 -22.71 -1.61 12.90
CA ILE A 397 -23.28 -0.29 13.15
C ILE A 397 -24.53 -0.51 13.98
N PHE A 398 -24.60 0.15 15.13
CA PHE A 398 -25.72 0.06 16.05
C PHE A 398 -26.63 1.27 15.93
N TYR A 399 -26.05 2.42 15.58
CA TYR A 399 -26.76 3.67 15.38
C TYR A 399 -26.26 4.44 14.17
N THR A 400 -27.19 4.93 13.36
CA THR A 400 -26.98 5.82 12.22
C THR A 400 -27.48 7.21 12.60
N GLY A 401 -26.67 8.25 12.40
CA GLY A 401 -26.98 9.58 12.95
C GLY A 401 -25.76 10.43 13.27
N VAL A 402 -25.98 11.51 14.00
CA VAL A 402 -24.93 12.38 14.54
C VAL A 402 -24.94 12.31 16.08
N PHE A 403 -23.83 11.87 16.66
CA PHE A 403 -23.68 11.53 18.07
C PHE A 403 -22.51 12.28 18.70
N GLY A 404 -22.53 12.49 20.02
CA GLY A 404 -21.43 13.11 20.76
C GLY A 404 -21.76 13.29 22.25
N PRO A 405 -20.75 13.32 23.14
CA PRO A 405 -19.32 13.09 22.88
C PRO A 405 -19.01 11.61 22.58
N ILE A 406 -17.90 11.33 21.88
CA ILE A 406 -17.49 9.97 21.49
C ILE A 406 -16.12 9.64 22.04
N VAL A 407 -16.00 8.47 22.64
CA VAL A 407 -14.74 7.82 23.01
C VAL A 407 -14.45 6.71 21.99
N HIS A 408 -13.20 6.64 21.55
CA HIS A 408 -12.69 5.58 20.71
C HIS A 408 -11.71 4.71 21.51
N ALA A 409 -12.12 3.45 21.73
CA ALA A 409 -11.29 2.43 22.34
C ALA A 409 -10.89 1.39 21.29
N ASP A 410 -9.67 0.89 21.35
CA ASP A 410 -9.12 -0.05 20.35
C ASP A 410 -8.35 -1.17 21.05
N VAL A 411 -8.56 -2.41 20.63
CA VAL A 411 -7.80 -3.51 21.22
C VAL A 411 -6.40 -3.56 20.60
N GLU A 412 -5.38 -3.28 21.42
CA GLU A 412 -4.01 -3.12 20.94
C GLU A 412 -3.50 -4.38 20.24
N SER A 413 -3.26 -4.27 18.92
CA SER A 413 -2.77 -5.39 18.11
C SER A 413 -3.61 -6.67 18.31
N LEU A 414 -4.96 -6.54 18.30
CA LEU A 414 -5.94 -7.60 18.58
C LEU A 414 -5.51 -8.99 18.09
N TYR A 415 -5.34 -9.17 16.78
CA TYR A 415 -5.03 -10.50 16.23
C TYR A 415 -3.67 -11.05 16.67
N PRO A 416 -2.55 -10.30 16.59
CA PRO A 416 -1.29 -10.71 17.23
C PRO A 416 -1.42 -11.14 18.69
N SER A 417 -2.14 -10.37 19.51
CA SER A 417 -2.31 -10.64 20.94
C SER A 417 -3.13 -11.91 21.19
N ILE A 418 -4.16 -12.17 20.37
CA ILE A 418 -4.89 -13.45 20.37
C ILE A 418 -3.98 -14.61 19.97
N MET A 419 -3.19 -14.45 18.90
CA MET A 419 -2.28 -15.49 18.42
C MET A 419 -1.24 -15.88 19.47
N LEU A 420 -0.71 -14.90 20.21
CA LEU A 420 0.25 -15.14 21.29
C LEU A 420 -0.42 -15.76 22.53
N SER A 421 -1.49 -15.15 23.05
CA SER A 421 -2.13 -15.64 24.30
C SER A 421 -2.69 -17.06 24.16
N LYS A 422 -3.28 -17.39 23.00
CA LYS A 422 -3.83 -18.72 22.71
C LYS A 422 -2.84 -19.65 22.01
N LYS A 423 -1.60 -19.22 21.78
CA LYS A 423 -0.55 -19.98 21.06
C LYS A 423 -1.04 -20.53 19.71
N LEU A 424 -1.77 -19.71 18.96
CA LEU A 424 -2.32 -20.08 17.66
C LEU A 424 -1.25 -19.95 16.57
N GLN A 425 -0.97 -21.06 15.89
CA GLN A 425 -0.01 -21.11 14.79
C GLN A 425 -0.47 -22.09 13.71
N PRO A 426 0.07 -22.00 12.48
CA PRO A 426 -0.18 -22.99 11.44
C PRO A 426 0.12 -24.40 11.94
N ILE A 427 -0.78 -25.34 11.67
CA ILE A 427 -0.55 -26.74 12.06
C ILE A 427 0.66 -27.37 11.36
N THR A 428 1.08 -26.79 10.23
CA THR A 428 2.21 -27.23 9.42
C THR A 428 3.55 -26.61 9.85
N ASP A 429 3.55 -25.74 10.86
CA ASP A 429 4.76 -25.16 11.42
C ASP A 429 5.35 -26.04 12.54
N ASP A 430 5.91 -27.17 12.14
CA ASP A 430 6.59 -28.15 13.00
C ASP A 430 7.73 -27.54 13.86
N LEU A 431 8.38 -26.48 13.38
CA LEU A 431 9.53 -25.85 14.05
C LEU A 431 9.13 -24.69 14.99
N ASN A 432 7.84 -24.39 15.13
CA ASN A 432 7.33 -23.30 15.98
C ASN A 432 7.93 -21.93 15.60
N VAL A 433 8.23 -21.72 14.31
CA VAL A 433 8.82 -20.46 13.81
C VAL A 433 7.84 -19.31 13.93
N PHE A 434 6.55 -19.57 13.70
CA PHE A 434 5.47 -18.60 13.76
C PHE A 434 5.39 -17.94 15.14
N GLN A 435 5.22 -18.74 16.20
CA GLN A 435 5.12 -18.23 17.56
C GLN A 435 6.43 -17.56 17.99
N SER A 436 7.57 -18.25 17.78
CA SER A 436 8.87 -17.72 18.18
C SER A 436 9.14 -16.36 17.53
N ALA A 437 8.99 -16.25 16.20
CA ALA A 437 9.22 -15.00 15.48
C ALA A 437 8.27 -13.89 15.93
N LEU A 438 6.99 -14.20 16.14
CA LEU A 438 5.99 -13.23 16.61
C LEU A 438 6.29 -12.73 18.03
N GLU A 439 6.69 -13.62 18.95
CA GLU A 439 7.11 -13.28 20.31
C GLU A 439 8.35 -12.38 20.32
N PHE A 440 9.39 -12.74 19.55
CA PHE A 440 10.61 -11.95 19.46
C PHE A 440 10.34 -10.57 18.85
N LEU A 441 9.60 -10.48 17.75
CA LEU A 441 9.23 -9.20 17.14
C LEU A 441 8.43 -8.33 18.10
N THR A 442 7.47 -8.92 18.83
CA THR A 442 6.65 -8.20 19.81
C THR A 442 7.50 -7.66 20.96
N THR A 443 8.40 -8.49 21.50
CA THR A 443 9.33 -8.08 22.57
C THR A 443 10.22 -6.94 22.10
N MET A 444 10.85 -7.08 20.93
CA MET A 444 11.69 -6.03 20.33
C MET A 444 10.92 -4.73 20.11
N ARG A 445 9.65 -4.80 19.69
CA ARG A 445 8.78 -3.63 19.53
C ARG A 445 8.49 -2.95 20.86
N LEU A 446 8.20 -3.71 21.91
CA LEU A 446 7.97 -3.17 23.24
C LEU A 446 9.21 -2.48 23.79
N ASP A 447 10.39 -3.10 23.64
CA ASP A 447 11.65 -2.51 24.07
C ASP A 447 11.97 -1.22 23.30
N ALA A 448 11.80 -1.21 21.97
CA ALA A 448 11.96 -0.01 21.16
C ALA A 448 10.99 1.11 21.58
N LYS A 449 9.72 0.80 21.86
CA LYS A 449 8.73 1.79 22.37
C LYS A 449 9.12 2.33 23.75
N ARG A 450 9.66 1.49 24.65
CA ARG A 450 10.12 1.95 25.98
C ARG A 450 11.31 2.89 25.83
N SER A 451 12.31 2.52 25.03
CA SER A 451 13.48 3.35 24.77
C SER A 451 13.12 4.67 24.10
N LEU A 452 12.14 4.67 23.19
CA LEU A 452 11.67 5.88 22.50
C LEU A 452 11.15 6.94 23.49
N LYS A 453 10.53 6.53 24.60
CA LYS A 453 10.04 7.46 25.64
C LYS A 453 11.15 8.12 26.45
N LEU A 454 12.36 7.56 26.44
CA LEU A 454 13.49 8.01 27.25
C LEU A 454 14.51 8.82 26.44
N VAL A 455 14.49 8.67 25.12
CA VAL A 455 15.45 9.30 24.20
C VAL A 455 15.07 10.75 23.93
N MET A 456 16.05 11.64 24.10
CA MET A 456 15.93 13.08 23.79
C MET A 456 16.58 13.45 22.44
N ASN A 457 17.50 12.62 21.94
CA ASN A 457 18.19 12.86 20.69
C ASN A 457 17.29 12.54 19.49
N GLU A 458 17.10 13.49 18.57
CA GLU A 458 16.20 13.35 17.43
C GLU A 458 16.58 12.21 16.46
N GLN A 459 17.89 12.01 16.23
CA GLN A 459 18.38 10.95 15.34
C GLN A 459 18.14 9.55 15.94
N GLU A 460 18.38 9.40 17.23
CA GLU A 460 18.09 8.16 17.95
C GLU A 460 16.58 7.93 18.09
N HIS A 461 15.81 8.99 18.29
CA HIS A 461 14.35 8.94 18.29
C HIS A 461 13.82 8.43 16.94
N SER A 462 14.27 9.01 15.83
CA SER A 462 13.90 8.58 14.48
C SER A 462 14.32 7.13 14.20
N THR A 463 15.46 6.69 14.75
CA THR A 463 15.94 5.31 14.63
C THR A 463 15.01 4.34 15.34
N LEU A 464 14.70 4.60 16.60
CA LEU A 464 13.81 3.75 17.41
C LEU A 464 12.38 3.75 16.86
N ASP A 465 11.90 4.89 16.35
CA ASP A 465 10.60 5.00 15.71
C ASP A 465 10.51 4.17 14.42
N ALA A 466 11.56 4.20 13.59
CA ALA A 466 11.66 3.34 12.42
C ALA A 466 11.68 1.85 12.81
N MET A 467 12.48 1.46 13.83
CA MET A 467 12.53 0.08 14.33
C MET A 467 11.16 -0.41 14.81
N GLN A 468 10.49 0.33 15.71
CA GLN A 468 9.17 -0.10 16.21
C GLN A 468 8.14 -0.19 15.08
N SER A 469 8.22 0.70 14.10
CA SER A 469 7.36 0.70 12.91
C SER A 469 7.60 -0.54 12.04
N SER A 470 8.87 -0.91 11.79
CA SER A 470 9.24 -2.16 11.10
C SER A 470 8.61 -3.38 11.75
N PHE A 471 8.73 -3.49 13.07
CA PHE A 471 8.23 -4.64 13.80
C PHE A 471 6.70 -4.65 13.79
N LYS A 472 6.04 -3.49 13.97
CA LYS A 472 4.58 -3.38 13.88
C LYS A 472 4.05 -3.87 12.53
N ILE A 473 4.72 -3.51 11.44
CA ILE A 473 4.33 -3.94 10.08
C ILE A 473 4.33 -5.47 9.98
N LEU A 474 5.40 -6.13 10.41
CA LEU A 474 5.46 -7.60 10.38
C LEU A 474 4.44 -8.23 11.32
N ILE A 475 4.40 -7.79 12.59
CA ILE A 475 3.49 -8.32 13.64
C ILE A 475 2.05 -8.33 13.15
N ASN A 476 1.55 -7.20 12.67
CA ASN A 476 0.16 -7.08 12.18
C ASN A 476 -0.08 -7.91 10.90
N SER A 477 0.97 -8.32 10.20
CA SER A 477 0.86 -9.12 8.98
C SER A 477 0.87 -10.64 9.23
N PHE A 478 1.19 -11.13 10.44
CA PHE A 478 1.15 -12.57 10.75
C PHE A 478 -0.25 -13.16 10.60
N TYR A 479 -1.29 -12.42 11.01
CA TYR A 479 -2.68 -12.84 10.78
C TYR A 479 -2.99 -12.93 9.28
N GLY A 480 -2.63 -11.90 8.52
CA GLY A 480 -2.82 -11.89 7.07
C GLY A 480 -2.06 -13.02 6.36
N TYR A 481 -0.93 -13.47 6.91
CA TYR A 481 -0.17 -14.60 6.39
C TYR A 481 -0.92 -15.93 6.54
N LEU A 482 -1.66 -16.15 7.64
CA LEU A 482 -2.49 -17.36 7.81
C LEU A 482 -3.53 -17.52 6.68
N GLY A 483 -4.08 -16.40 6.19
CA GLY A 483 -5.02 -16.37 5.07
C GLY A 483 -4.38 -16.24 3.68
N TYR A 484 -3.06 -16.22 3.58
CA TYR A 484 -2.39 -15.95 2.31
C TYR A 484 -2.37 -17.20 1.43
N MET A 485 -3.10 -17.17 0.32
CA MET A 485 -3.28 -18.34 -0.57
C MET A 485 -1.99 -18.97 -1.09
N LYS A 486 -0.95 -18.16 -1.33
CA LYS A 486 0.34 -18.67 -1.82
C LYS A 486 1.33 -18.98 -0.69
N GLY A 487 0.94 -18.75 0.57
CA GLY A 487 1.78 -19.00 1.74
C GLY A 487 1.96 -20.49 1.95
N LEU A 488 3.20 -20.95 2.05
CA LEU A 488 3.52 -22.36 2.30
C LEU A 488 2.96 -22.86 3.64
N PHE A 489 3.00 -21.99 4.65
CA PHE A 489 2.53 -22.25 6.01
C PHE A 489 1.18 -21.56 6.28
N ASN A 490 0.36 -21.35 5.25
CA ASN A 490 -0.97 -20.80 5.46
C ASN A 490 -1.85 -21.80 6.23
N ASP A 491 -2.83 -21.27 6.96
CA ASP A 491 -3.79 -22.06 7.73
C ASP A 491 -5.07 -21.24 7.93
N TYR A 492 -6.04 -21.45 7.03
CA TYR A 492 -7.32 -20.73 7.07
C TYR A 492 -8.11 -21.04 8.34
N SER A 493 -8.01 -22.27 8.86
CA SER A 493 -8.73 -22.67 10.08
C SER A 493 -8.23 -21.89 11.28
N LYS A 494 -6.91 -21.68 11.38
CA LYS A 494 -6.32 -20.86 12.46
C LYS A 494 -6.65 -19.39 12.28
N ALA A 495 -6.70 -18.90 11.04
CA ALA A 495 -7.19 -17.55 10.80
C ALA A 495 -8.63 -17.36 11.27
N ASP A 496 -9.52 -18.32 10.98
CA ASP A 496 -10.92 -18.28 11.41
C ASP A 496 -11.09 -18.35 12.94
N VAL A 497 -10.22 -19.10 13.64
CA VAL A 497 -10.19 -19.12 15.11
C VAL A 497 -9.76 -17.76 15.67
N VAL A 498 -8.80 -17.09 15.04
CA VAL A 498 -8.32 -15.76 15.46
C VAL A 498 -9.43 -14.72 15.32
N THR A 499 -10.10 -14.67 14.17
CA THR A 499 -11.23 -13.76 13.91
C THR A 499 -12.40 -14.05 14.83
N SER A 500 -12.83 -15.31 14.98
CA SER A 500 -13.95 -15.68 15.84
C SER A 500 -13.68 -15.31 17.30
N THR A 501 -12.46 -15.57 17.80
CA THR A 501 -12.04 -15.13 19.13
C THR A 501 -12.07 -13.61 19.25
N GLY A 502 -11.62 -12.88 18.21
CA GLY A 502 -11.66 -11.41 18.19
C GLY A 502 -13.09 -10.87 18.23
N GLN A 503 -14.01 -11.46 17.46
CA GLN A 503 -15.43 -11.13 17.49
C GLN A 503 -16.05 -11.38 18.87
N GLU A 504 -15.74 -12.50 19.52
CA GLU A 504 -16.20 -12.81 20.88
C GLU A 504 -15.71 -11.78 21.90
N LEU A 505 -14.43 -11.39 21.84
CA LEU A 505 -13.86 -10.38 22.73
C LEU A 505 -14.53 -9.02 22.54
N LEU A 506 -14.75 -8.59 21.30
CA LEU A 506 -15.43 -7.33 21.01
C LEU A 506 -16.90 -7.36 21.46
N LYS A 507 -17.62 -8.46 21.23
CA LYS A 507 -18.99 -8.65 21.74
C LYS A 507 -19.03 -8.60 23.27
N LYS A 508 -18.02 -9.13 23.96
CA LYS A 508 -17.88 -8.99 25.42
C LYS A 508 -17.69 -7.53 25.81
N LEU A 509 -16.75 -6.82 25.19
CA LEU A 509 -16.50 -5.39 25.47
C LEU A 509 -17.73 -4.52 25.23
N ILE A 510 -18.50 -4.78 24.18
CA ILE A 510 -19.76 -4.07 23.91
C ILE A 510 -20.73 -4.24 25.07
N ARG A 511 -20.91 -5.48 25.55
CA ARG A 511 -21.78 -5.77 26.71
C ARG A 511 -21.28 -5.06 27.96
N GLU A 512 -19.97 -5.07 28.23
CA GLU A 512 -19.41 -4.36 29.39
C GLU A 512 -19.64 -2.84 29.29
N ILE A 513 -19.44 -2.24 28.11
CA ILE A 513 -19.75 -0.81 27.88
C ILE A 513 -21.23 -0.53 28.16
N GLU A 514 -22.14 -1.37 27.65
CA GLU A 514 -23.59 -1.22 27.85
C GLU A 514 -23.99 -1.39 29.33
N VAL A 515 -23.39 -2.34 30.05
CA VAL A 515 -23.60 -2.55 31.51
C VAL A 515 -23.20 -1.31 32.31
N HIS A 516 -22.16 -0.60 31.87
CA HIS A 516 -21.76 0.67 32.47
C HIS A 516 -22.57 1.89 31.97
N ASN A 517 -23.66 1.68 31.24
CA ASN A 517 -24.52 2.72 30.63
C ASN A 517 -23.84 3.53 29.51
N GLY A 518 -22.84 2.98 28.85
CA GLY A 518 -22.31 3.52 27.60
C GLY A 518 -23.18 3.11 26.40
N ILE A 519 -23.18 3.92 25.34
CA ILE A 519 -23.94 3.63 24.11
C ILE A 519 -22.96 3.38 22.97
N VAL A 520 -22.83 2.12 22.55
CA VAL A 520 -21.98 1.77 21.40
C VAL A 520 -22.65 2.21 20.11
N ILE A 521 -21.92 2.98 19.29
CA ILE A 521 -22.40 3.53 18.01
C ILE A 521 -21.98 2.64 16.85
N GLU A 522 -20.68 2.33 16.77
CA GLU A 522 -20.08 1.55 15.69
C GLU A 522 -18.87 0.76 16.19
N VAL A 523 -18.63 -0.40 15.58
CA VAL A 523 -17.43 -1.23 15.78
C VAL A 523 -16.77 -1.46 14.42
N ASP A 524 -15.47 -1.20 14.32
CA ASP A 524 -14.67 -1.41 13.12
C ASP A 524 -13.43 -2.25 13.44
N THR A 525 -13.56 -3.55 13.24
CA THR A 525 -12.52 -4.58 13.31
C THR A 525 -11.90 -4.78 14.70
N ASP A 526 -11.18 -3.80 15.21
CA ASP A 526 -10.50 -3.75 16.51
C ASP A 526 -10.88 -2.51 17.35
N GLY A 527 -11.51 -1.51 16.72
CA GLY A 527 -11.98 -0.28 17.35
C GLY A 527 -13.47 -0.26 17.69
N ILE A 528 -13.81 0.34 18.83
CA ILE A 528 -15.18 0.55 19.34
C ILE A 528 -15.38 2.06 19.55
N TYR A 529 -16.41 2.61 18.90
CA TYR A 529 -16.85 4.00 19.07
C TYR A 529 -18.12 4.02 19.90
N PHE A 530 -18.10 4.73 21.02
CA PHE A 530 -19.22 4.78 21.95
C PHE A 530 -19.36 6.14 22.64
N ILE A 531 -20.59 6.45 23.02
CA ILE A 531 -20.87 7.57 23.93
C ILE A 531 -20.58 7.08 25.36
N PRO A 532 -19.68 7.74 26.12
CA PRO A 532 -19.38 7.33 27.47
C PRO A 532 -20.57 7.60 28.42
N PRO A 533 -20.68 6.84 29.52
CA PRO A 533 -21.73 7.02 30.53
C PRO A 533 -21.81 8.46 31.06
N ASP A 534 -22.97 8.90 31.53
CA ASP A 534 -23.19 10.31 31.90
C ASP A 534 -22.27 10.85 33.00
N ASN A 535 -21.85 9.98 33.91
CA ASN A 535 -20.90 10.29 34.98
C ASN A 535 -19.42 10.30 34.51
N VAL A 536 -19.12 9.85 33.30
CA VAL A 536 -17.77 9.83 32.73
C VAL A 536 -17.62 11.03 31.81
N ARG A 537 -16.91 12.05 32.31
CA ARG A 537 -16.62 13.29 31.58
C ARG A 537 -15.17 13.69 31.77
N GLY A 538 -14.53 14.09 30.67
CA GLY A 538 -13.12 14.49 30.65
C GLY A 538 -12.19 13.31 30.38
N GLU A 539 -11.02 13.62 29.82
CA GLU A 539 -10.06 12.61 29.36
C GLU A 539 -9.62 11.66 30.48
N ASP A 540 -9.35 12.16 31.68
CA ASP A 540 -8.89 11.33 32.81
C ASP A 540 -9.94 10.29 33.23
N SER A 541 -11.21 10.68 33.29
CA SER A 541 -12.32 9.78 33.64
C SER A 541 -12.57 8.75 32.53
N GLU A 542 -12.44 9.16 31.27
CA GLU A 542 -12.56 8.26 30.11
C GLU A 542 -11.43 7.23 30.10
N ARG A 543 -10.18 7.66 30.37
CA ARG A 543 -9.03 6.75 30.48
C ARG A 543 -9.22 5.72 31.59
N LYS A 544 -9.71 6.13 32.77
CA LYS A 544 -10.04 5.21 33.86
C LYS A 544 -11.13 4.21 33.49
N LEU A 545 -12.15 4.63 32.73
CA LEU A 545 -13.15 3.70 32.20
C LEU A 545 -12.51 2.67 31.26
N ILE A 546 -11.64 3.11 30.35
CA ILE A 546 -10.92 2.19 29.44
C ILE A 546 -10.01 1.23 30.20
N GLU A 547 -9.30 1.70 31.23
CA GLU A 547 -8.48 0.86 32.11
C GLU A 547 -9.35 -0.21 32.80
N HIS A 548 -10.49 0.18 33.38
CA HIS A 548 -11.42 -0.77 34.01
C HIS A 548 -12.01 -1.78 33.02
N LEU A 549 -12.40 -1.34 31.82
CA LEU A 549 -12.86 -2.24 30.76
C LEU A 549 -11.74 -3.20 30.32
N SER A 550 -10.49 -2.73 30.27
CA SER A 550 -9.32 -3.54 29.94
C SER A 550 -9.06 -4.64 30.97
N GLU A 551 -9.39 -4.44 32.25
CA GLU A 551 -9.25 -5.48 33.31
C GLU A 551 -10.18 -6.68 33.07
N THR A 552 -11.24 -6.52 32.28
CA THR A 552 -12.16 -7.62 31.92
C THR A 552 -11.62 -8.51 30.81
N LEU A 553 -10.55 -8.09 30.13
CA LEU A 553 -9.93 -8.81 29.02
C LEU A 553 -8.93 -9.87 29.51
N PRO A 554 -8.66 -10.92 28.71
CA PRO A 554 -7.65 -11.92 29.05
C PRO A 554 -6.25 -11.32 29.17
N ASP A 555 -5.40 -11.94 30.00
CA ASP A 555 -3.99 -11.56 30.15
C ASP A 555 -3.28 -11.44 28.79
N GLY A 556 -2.57 -10.32 28.62
CA GLY A 556 -1.84 -10.01 27.38
C GLY A 556 -2.67 -9.32 26.30
N ILE A 557 -3.96 -9.08 26.51
CA ILE A 557 -4.82 -8.30 25.62
C ILE A 557 -5.23 -7.01 26.33
N ASN A 558 -4.83 -5.87 25.79
CA ASN A 558 -5.10 -4.56 26.38
C ASN A 558 -6.03 -3.73 25.51
N LEU A 559 -6.90 -2.96 26.16
CA LEU A 559 -7.72 -1.95 25.52
C LEU A 559 -7.00 -0.58 25.60
N GLY A 560 -6.73 0.01 24.44
CA GLY A 560 -6.11 1.32 24.31
C GLY A 560 -7.13 2.45 24.23
N TYR A 561 -6.83 3.57 24.90
CA TYR A 561 -7.54 4.83 24.69
C TYR A 561 -7.00 5.50 23.40
N ASN A 562 -7.76 5.43 22.32
CA ASN A 562 -7.34 5.84 20.98
C ASN A 562 -7.93 7.17 20.51
N GLY A 563 -8.73 7.84 21.35
CA GLY A 563 -9.11 9.22 21.12
C GLY A 563 -10.46 9.59 21.71
N ARG A 564 -10.70 10.90 21.73
CA ARG A 564 -11.95 11.55 22.09
C ARG A 564 -12.36 12.48 20.96
N PHE A 565 -13.65 12.47 20.64
CA PHE A 565 -14.22 13.28 19.58
C PHE A 565 -15.43 14.04 20.11
N LYS A 566 -15.55 15.30 19.71
CA LYS A 566 -16.69 16.16 20.05
C LYS A 566 -17.97 15.52 19.52
N ARG A 567 -17.93 15.10 18.26
CA ARG A 567 -19.05 14.44 17.58
C ARG A 567 -18.58 13.43 16.53
N MET A 568 -19.49 12.53 16.18
CA MET A 568 -19.35 11.54 15.13
C MET A 568 -20.61 11.56 14.26
N LEU A 569 -20.43 11.52 12.95
CA LEU A 569 -21.47 11.20 11.98
C LEU A 569 -21.27 9.74 11.58
N SER A 570 -22.24 8.88 11.93
CA SER A 570 -22.27 7.45 11.62
C SER A 570 -23.22 7.21 10.46
N TYR A 571 -22.73 6.71 9.32
CA TYR A 571 -23.51 6.57 8.08
C TYR A 571 -23.81 5.10 7.73
N LYS A 572 -22.77 4.29 7.57
CA LYS A 572 -22.84 2.86 7.22
C LYS A 572 -21.63 2.17 7.85
N LYS A 573 -21.65 0.84 7.96
CA LYS A 573 -20.48 0.05 8.40
C LYS A 573 -19.20 0.54 7.71
N LYS A 574 -18.16 0.90 8.47
CA LYS A 574 -16.86 1.47 8.03
C LYS A 574 -16.93 2.85 7.36
N ASN A 575 -18.05 3.56 7.48
CA ASN A 575 -18.29 4.84 6.84
C ASN A 575 -18.82 5.84 7.88
N TYR A 576 -17.90 6.66 8.39
CA TYR A 576 -18.17 7.63 9.45
C TYR A 576 -17.26 8.86 9.35
N ALA A 577 -17.64 9.94 10.01
CA ALA A 577 -16.80 11.12 10.18
C ALA A 577 -16.70 11.51 11.66
N LEU A 578 -15.53 12.00 12.07
CA LEU A 578 -15.22 12.36 13.46
C LEU A 578 -14.78 13.81 13.52
N LEU A 579 -15.29 14.58 14.49
CA LEU A 579 -14.84 15.92 14.82
C LEU A 579 -13.96 15.86 16.07
N ASP A 580 -12.67 16.15 15.94
CA ASP A 580 -11.74 16.10 17.07
C ASP A 580 -11.81 17.37 17.97
N ALA A 581 -11.00 17.39 19.03
CA ALA A 581 -10.97 18.51 19.97
C ALA A 581 -10.51 19.84 19.34
N ASN A 582 -9.76 19.80 18.23
CA ASN A 582 -9.21 20.94 17.51
C ASN A 582 -10.06 21.34 16.28
N ASP A 583 -11.31 20.87 16.22
CA ASP A 583 -12.25 21.12 15.11
C ASP A 583 -11.78 20.57 13.76
N LYS A 584 -10.87 19.58 13.79
CA LYS A 584 -10.46 18.87 12.59
C LYS A 584 -11.37 17.67 12.34
N ILE A 585 -11.84 17.57 11.10
CA ILE A 585 -12.70 16.48 10.65
C ILE A 585 -11.86 15.33 10.07
N ILE A 586 -12.16 14.11 10.51
CA ILE A 586 -11.57 12.87 10.01
C ILE A 586 -12.68 12.04 9.38
N ILE A 587 -12.61 11.81 8.07
CA ILE A 587 -13.61 11.02 7.33
C ILE A 587 -13.04 9.64 6.99
N LYS A 588 -13.84 8.59 7.21
CA LYS A 588 -13.53 7.19 6.94
C LYS A 588 -14.61 6.58 6.03
N GLY A 589 -14.17 5.67 5.17
CA GLY A 589 -15.05 4.90 4.28
C GLY A 589 -15.26 5.50 2.89
N SER A 590 -15.07 4.66 1.85
CA SER A 590 -15.20 5.07 0.45
C SER A 590 -16.63 5.27 -0.01
N SER A 591 -17.62 4.68 0.68
CA SER A 591 -19.03 4.89 0.37
C SER A 591 -19.49 6.28 0.77
N LEU A 592 -18.88 6.87 1.80
CA LEU A 592 -19.08 8.27 2.16
C LEU A 592 -18.32 9.19 1.21
N ILE A 593 -17.00 9.07 1.11
CA ILE A 593 -16.17 9.84 0.16
C ILE A 593 -15.21 8.92 -0.60
N SER A 594 -15.41 8.81 -1.92
CA SER A 594 -14.53 8.03 -2.80
C SER A 594 -13.52 8.93 -3.50
N ARG A 595 -12.27 8.48 -3.61
CA ARG A 595 -11.21 9.15 -4.39
C ARG A 595 -11.50 9.19 -5.90
N ALA A 596 -12.32 8.28 -6.40
CA ALA A 596 -12.68 8.20 -7.82
C ALA A 596 -13.74 9.24 -8.21
N THR A 597 -14.37 9.89 -7.23
CA THR A 597 -15.39 10.92 -7.43
C THR A 597 -14.77 12.27 -7.75
N GLU A 598 -15.49 13.06 -8.53
CA GLU A 598 -15.19 14.44 -8.90
C GLU A 598 -14.87 15.29 -7.66
N LYS A 599 -13.89 16.20 -7.78
CA LYS A 599 -13.40 17.00 -6.66
C LYS A 599 -14.48 17.91 -6.07
N PHE A 600 -15.36 18.50 -6.89
CA PHE A 600 -16.49 19.31 -6.39
C PHE A 600 -17.40 18.47 -5.48
N GLY A 601 -17.73 17.25 -5.88
CA GLY A 601 -18.55 16.33 -5.08
C GLY A 601 -17.88 15.90 -3.79
N ARG A 602 -16.56 15.62 -3.82
CA ARG A 602 -15.79 15.31 -2.61
C ARG A 602 -15.78 16.50 -1.63
N SER A 603 -15.53 17.70 -2.15
CA SER A 603 -15.52 18.95 -1.37
C SER A 603 -16.90 19.22 -0.76
N TYR A 604 -17.96 19.07 -1.56
CA TYR A 604 -19.34 19.23 -1.14
C TYR A 604 -19.71 18.28 0.01
N ILE A 605 -19.47 16.97 -0.14
CA ILE A 605 -19.76 16.00 0.93
C ILE A 605 -18.98 16.34 2.21
N GLN A 606 -17.72 16.75 2.09
CA GLN A 606 -16.90 17.13 3.23
C GLN A 606 -17.46 18.36 3.97
N GLN A 607 -17.94 19.36 3.23
CA GLN A 607 -18.58 20.55 3.80
C GLN A 607 -19.96 20.24 4.39
N CYS A 608 -20.76 19.37 3.77
CA CYS A 608 -22.02 18.90 4.35
C CYS A 608 -21.80 18.16 5.68
N VAL A 609 -20.80 17.29 5.73
CA VAL A 609 -20.38 16.61 6.97
C VAL A 609 -19.96 17.61 8.04
N ASP A 610 -19.20 18.64 7.67
CA ASP A 610 -18.81 19.73 8.57
C ASP A 610 -20.01 20.53 9.10
N CYS A 611 -20.99 20.82 8.25
CA CYS A 611 -22.23 21.49 8.66
C CYS A 611 -23.01 20.63 9.66
N LEU A 612 -23.18 19.33 9.38
CA LEU A 612 -23.91 18.40 10.25
C LEU A 612 -23.22 18.19 11.60
N LEU A 613 -21.89 18.03 11.61
CA LEU A 613 -21.11 17.90 12.85
C LEU A 613 -21.14 19.18 13.69
N ASN A 614 -21.44 20.34 13.11
CA ASN A 614 -21.51 21.62 13.83
C ASN A 614 -22.94 22.17 13.96
N ASP A 615 -23.96 21.38 13.65
CA ASP A 615 -25.39 21.78 13.71
C ASP A 615 -25.73 23.02 12.85
N ARG A 616 -25.01 23.24 11.74
CA ARG A 616 -25.18 24.39 10.83
C ARG A 616 -26.11 24.05 9.67
N ILE A 617 -27.39 23.82 9.96
CA ILE A 617 -28.40 23.42 8.97
C ILE A 617 -28.64 24.52 7.92
N GLN A 618 -28.56 25.80 8.28
CA GLN A 618 -28.65 26.89 7.31
C GLN A 618 -27.50 26.86 6.30
N ASP A 619 -26.26 26.66 6.79
CA ASP A 619 -25.08 26.59 5.93
C ASP A 619 -25.16 25.36 5.00
N LEU A 620 -25.75 24.25 5.48
CA LEU A 620 -25.98 23.05 4.67
C LEU A 620 -26.91 23.33 3.47
N HIS A 621 -28.01 24.05 3.69
CA HIS A 621 -28.91 24.47 2.61
C HIS A 621 -28.23 25.46 1.66
N ASN A 622 -27.57 26.49 2.21
CA ASN A 622 -26.86 27.50 1.41
C ASN A 622 -25.80 26.86 0.52
N LEU A 623 -25.05 25.87 1.03
CA LEU A 623 -24.04 25.14 0.29
C LEU A 623 -24.62 24.43 -0.95
N TYR A 624 -25.79 23.81 -0.81
CA TYR A 624 -26.48 23.17 -1.94
C TYR A 624 -26.88 24.22 -2.98
N ILE A 625 -27.55 25.30 -2.57
CA ILE A 625 -28.03 26.37 -3.45
C ILE A 625 -26.87 27.06 -4.19
N GLU A 626 -25.80 27.40 -3.48
CA GLU A 626 -24.62 28.07 -4.05
C GLU A 626 -23.90 27.17 -5.05
N LEU A 627 -23.74 25.88 -4.74
CA LEU A 627 -23.09 24.95 -5.66
C LEU A 627 -23.96 24.66 -6.88
N GLU A 628 -25.27 24.50 -6.70
CA GLU A 628 -26.21 24.35 -7.82
C GLU A 628 -26.12 25.56 -8.77
N LYS A 629 -26.18 26.77 -8.21
CA LYS A 629 -26.02 28.02 -8.97
C LYS A 629 -24.67 28.08 -9.68
N THR A 630 -23.58 27.76 -8.98
CA THR A 630 -22.22 27.76 -9.55
C THR A 630 -22.12 26.78 -10.72
N ILE A 631 -22.74 25.61 -10.64
CA ILE A 631 -22.79 24.64 -11.75
C ILE A 631 -23.58 25.22 -12.93
N ARG A 632 -24.75 25.82 -12.69
CA ARG A 632 -25.58 26.45 -13.74
C ARG A 632 -24.88 27.62 -14.43
N GLU A 633 -24.09 28.39 -13.70
CA GLU A 633 -23.37 29.57 -14.18
C GLU A 633 -21.98 29.23 -14.75
N HIS A 634 -21.61 27.94 -14.88
CA HIS A 634 -20.30 27.50 -15.34
C HIS A 634 -19.13 28.06 -14.50
N GLY A 635 -19.34 28.22 -13.19
CA GLY A 635 -18.36 28.80 -12.26
C GLY A 635 -17.32 27.80 -11.72
N LEU A 636 -17.41 26.52 -12.07
CA LEU A 636 -16.42 25.51 -11.66
C LEU A 636 -15.22 25.47 -12.62
N ASP A 637 -14.02 25.24 -12.10
CA ASP A 637 -12.85 24.95 -12.93
C ASP A 637 -12.81 23.48 -13.35
N ILE A 638 -12.16 23.16 -14.47
CA ILE A 638 -11.98 21.78 -14.93
C ILE A 638 -11.39 20.85 -13.87
N ALA A 639 -10.53 21.36 -12.99
CA ALA A 639 -9.96 20.58 -11.89
C ALA A 639 -11.02 20.11 -10.88
N ASP A 640 -12.18 20.76 -10.82
CA ASP A 640 -13.24 20.45 -9.87
C ASP A 640 -14.16 19.32 -10.37
N PHE A 641 -14.50 19.29 -11.66
CA PHE A 641 -15.49 18.35 -12.20
C PHE A 641 -14.91 17.27 -13.13
N ALA A 642 -13.63 17.34 -13.49
CA ALA A 642 -13.00 16.27 -14.25
C ALA A 642 -12.82 14.99 -13.42
N LYS A 643 -13.05 13.84 -14.06
CA LYS A 643 -12.71 12.52 -13.53
C LYS A 643 -11.32 12.13 -13.98
N THR A 644 -10.61 11.40 -13.12
CA THR A 644 -9.35 10.76 -13.47
C THR A 644 -9.48 9.25 -13.33
N GLU A 645 -9.31 8.52 -14.43
CA GLU A 645 -9.34 7.06 -14.45
C GLU A 645 -8.01 6.48 -14.88
N THR A 646 -7.63 5.36 -14.25
CA THR A 646 -6.45 4.58 -14.65
C THR A 646 -6.88 3.45 -15.58
N LEU A 647 -6.24 3.34 -16.75
CA LEU A 647 -6.46 2.26 -17.70
C LEU A 647 -5.89 0.96 -17.12
N LYS A 648 -6.74 0.11 -16.55
CA LYS A 648 -6.31 -1.17 -15.94
C LYS A 648 -5.81 -2.21 -16.93
N ASP A 649 -6.25 -2.14 -18.17
CA ASP A 649 -5.97 -3.10 -19.24
C ASP A 649 -5.31 -2.41 -20.42
N SER A 650 -4.67 -3.17 -21.30
CA SER A 650 -4.16 -2.61 -22.54
C SER A 650 -5.30 -2.18 -23.46
N LEU A 651 -5.06 -1.19 -24.32
CA LEU A 651 -6.08 -0.74 -25.29
C LEU A 651 -6.50 -1.86 -26.25
N SER A 652 -5.60 -2.79 -26.55
CA SER A 652 -5.87 -3.97 -27.39
C SER A 652 -6.76 -4.98 -26.68
N GLU A 653 -6.49 -5.24 -25.39
CA GLU A 653 -7.30 -6.11 -24.54
C GLU A 653 -8.70 -5.55 -24.34
N TYR A 654 -8.82 -4.26 -24.01
CA TYR A 654 -10.11 -3.58 -23.96
C TYR A 654 -10.90 -3.74 -25.26
N LYS A 655 -10.27 -3.48 -26.42
CA LYS A 655 -10.92 -3.67 -27.73
C LYS A 655 -11.43 -5.10 -27.94
N ARG A 656 -10.60 -6.09 -27.60
CA ARG A 656 -10.98 -7.51 -27.70
C ARG A 656 -12.18 -7.81 -26.81
N ASP A 657 -12.17 -7.36 -25.55
CA ASP A 657 -13.24 -7.64 -24.60
C ASP A 657 -14.57 -6.95 -24.97
N ILE A 658 -14.53 -5.77 -25.61
CA ILE A 658 -15.72 -5.14 -26.21
C ILE A 658 -16.27 -5.99 -27.37
N ILE A 659 -15.40 -6.49 -28.27
CA ILE A 659 -15.80 -7.32 -29.42
C ILE A 659 -16.38 -8.65 -28.95
N GLU A 660 -15.80 -9.24 -27.90
CA GLU A 660 -16.26 -10.51 -27.30
C GLU A 660 -17.46 -10.31 -26.34
N GLU A 661 -18.03 -9.11 -26.24
CA GLU A 661 -19.14 -8.76 -25.35
C GLU A 661 -18.89 -9.06 -23.86
N LYS A 662 -17.63 -9.17 -23.46
CA LYS A 662 -17.21 -9.40 -22.07
C LYS A 662 -17.21 -8.11 -21.25
N ARG A 663 -17.33 -6.95 -21.90
CA ARG A 663 -17.18 -5.64 -21.27
C ARG A 663 -18.04 -4.57 -21.96
N ASN A 664 -18.48 -3.57 -21.18
CA ASN A 664 -19.14 -2.37 -21.67
C ASN A 664 -18.14 -1.25 -22.01
N LYS A 665 -18.50 -0.39 -22.96
CA LYS A 665 -17.68 0.76 -23.36
C LYS A 665 -17.46 1.74 -22.20
N SER A 666 -16.25 2.26 -22.09
CA SER A 666 -15.83 3.22 -21.05
C SER A 666 -15.29 4.50 -21.68
N ALA A 667 -15.68 5.65 -21.14
CA ALA A 667 -15.22 6.97 -21.60
C ALA A 667 -13.70 7.11 -21.59
N ALA A 668 -13.05 6.64 -20.53
CA ALA A 668 -11.61 6.67 -20.40
C ALA A 668 -10.91 5.92 -21.55
N TYR A 669 -11.40 4.73 -21.90
CA TYR A 669 -10.80 3.91 -22.97
C TYR A 669 -11.13 4.44 -24.36
N GLU A 670 -12.37 4.85 -24.62
CA GLU A 670 -12.74 5.43 -25.92
C GLU A 670 -11.97 6.73 -26.19
N LEU A 671 -11.77 7.59 -25.18
CA LEU A 671 -10.92 8.77 -25.30
C LEU A 671 -9.47 8.41 -25.54
N ALA A 672 -8.93 7.43 -24.82
CA ALA A 672 -7.55 6.97 -24.99
C ALA A 672 -7.30 6.40 -26.39
N LEU A 673 -8.28 5.69 -26.97
CA LEU A 673 -8.22 5.15 -28.33
C LEU A 673 -8.22 6.23 -29.42
N ASN A 674 -8.91 7.34 -29.17
CA ASN A 674 -9.07 8.45 -30.11
C ASN A 674 -8.10 9.63 -29.84
N SER A 675 -7.20 9.50 -28.87
CA SER A 675 -6.27 10.55 -28.51
C SER A 675 -5.03 10.55 -29.41
N LEU A 676 -4.47 11.75 -29.62
CA LEU A 676 -3.14 11.91 -30.23
C LEU A 676 -2.02 11.50 -29.27
N ARG A 677 -2.32 11.35 -27.97
CA ARG A 677 -1.39 10.85 -26.95
C ARG A 677 -1.38 9.32 -26.97
N THR A 678 -0.19 8.73 -26.82
CA THR A 678 -0.06 7.28 -26.68
C THR A 678 -0.33 6.86 -25.23
N TYR A 679 -1.45 6.20 -24.99
CA TYR A 679 -1.78 5.62 -23.69
C TYR A 679 -1.40 4.13 -23.61
N LYS A 680 -0.97 3.69 -22.43
CA LYS A 680 -0.65 2.29 -22.10
C LYS A 680 -1.45 1.84 -20.88
N GLN A 681 -1.49 0.54 -20.63
CA GLN A 681 -1.95 0.00 -19.36
C GLN A 681 -1.22 0.71 -18.19
N GLY A 682 -1.98 1.08 -17.16
CA GLY A 682 -1.52 1.91 -16.03
C GLY A 682 -1.55 3.41 -16.28
N SER A 683 -1.78 3.89 -17.51
CA SER A 683 -1.86 5.33 -17.79
C SER A 683 -3.12 5.92 -17.17
N ARG A 684 -3.03 7.16 -16.69
CA ARG A 684 -4.18 7.93 -16.20
C ARG A 684 -4.71 8.83 -17.30
N ILE A 685 -6.03 8.86 -17.46
CA ILE A 685 -6.72 9.79 -18.33
C ILE A 685 -7.64 10.66 -17.49
N GLN A 686 -7.54 11.98 -17.70
CA GLN A 686 -8.41 12.96 -17.06
C GLN A 686 -9.40 13.49 -18.11
N TYR A 687 -10.68 13.44 -17.80
CA TYR A 687 -11.75 13.76 -18.73
C TYR A 687 -12.98 14.35 -18.03
N TYR A 688 -13.84 15.01 -18.79
CA TYR A 688 -15.11 15.56 -18.31
C TYR A 688 -16.26 15.17 -19.25
N ILE A 689 -17.49 15.24 -18.75
CA ILE A 689 -18.70 14.86 -19.49
C ILE A 689 -19.27 16.08 -20.22
N THR A 690 -19.68 15.87 -21.46
CA THR A 690 -20.29 16.87 -22.35
C THR A 690 -21.74 16.50 -22.72
N GLY A 691 -22.40 17.33 -23.52
CA GLY A 691 -23.79 17.10 -23.94
C GLY A 691 -24.79 17.96 -23.17
N VAL A 692 -26.08 17.70 -23.39
CA VAL A 692 -27.18 18.55 -22.90
C VAL A 692 -28.18 17.82 -21.99
N ASP A 693 -28.14 16.48 -21.94
CA ASP A 693 -29.05 15.67 -21.13
C ASP A 693 -28.34 15.10 -19.89
N ALA A 694 -29.06 14.98 -18.77
CA ALA A 694 -28.48 14.45 -17.52
C ALA A 694 -28.06 12.97 -17.59
N ASN A 695 -28.59 12.20 -18.54
CA ASN A 695 -28.40 10.75 -18.71
C ASN A 695 -27.56 10.39 -19.96
N VAL A 696 -26.70 11.30 -20.41
CA VAL A 696 -25.79 11.02 -21.54
C VAL A 696 -24.92 9.79 -21.31
N LYS A 697 -24.67 9.04 -22.39
CA LYS A 697 -23.66 7.97 -22.40
C LYS A 697 -22.28 8.59 -22.33
N GLY A 698 -21.59 8.43 -21.20
CA GLY A 698 -20.29 9.06 -20.99
C GLY A 698 -19.22 8.69 -22.02
N PHE A 699 -19.26 7.48 -22.59
CA PHE A 699 -18.29 7.07 -23.61
C PHE A 699 -18.48 7.72 -24.98
N GLU A 700 -19.67 8.28 -25.26
CA GLU A 700 -19.95 9.09 -26.46
C GLU A 700 -19.80 10.59 -26.18
N ASN A 701 -19.99 11.00 -24.92
CA ASN A 701 -20.13 12.38 -24.50
C ASN A 701 -19.07 12.75 -23.46
N ALA A 702 -17.80 12.58 -23.81
CA ALA A 702 -16.68 13.00 -22.98
C ALA A 702 -15.58 13.66 -23.81
N LYS A 703 -14.80 14.52 -23.16
CA LYS A 703 -13.58 15.13 -23.72
C LYS A 703 -12.43 15.06 -22.73
N GLU A 704 -11.21 14.99 -23.23
CA GLU A 704 -10.00 15.08 -22.40
C GLU A 704 -9.95 16.44 -21.69
N ALA A 705 -9.58 16.47 -20.41
CA ALA A 705 -9.67 17.65 -19.56
C ALA A 705 -8.87 18.85 -20.10
N TYR A 706 -7.71 18.64 -20.72
CA TYR A 706 -6.92 19.74 -21.30
C TYR A 706 -7.60 20.45 -22.49
N LYS A 707 -8.68 19.89 -23.03
CA LYS A 707 -9.48 20.50 -24.12
C LYS A 707 -10.57 21.42 -23.58
N TRP A 708 -10.75 21.51 -22.27
CA TRP A 708 -11.70 22.43 -21.67
C TRP A 708 -11.21 23.87 -21.79
N ASP A 709 -12.13 24.78 -22.10
CA ASP A 709 -11.87 26.21 -22.23
C ASP A 709 -12.95 26.95 -21.45
N SER A 710 -12.53 27.72 -20.44
CA SER A 710 -13.44 28.47 -19.58
C SER A 710 -14.21 29.57 -20.33
N ASN A 711 -13.72 30.03 -21.49
CA ASN A 711 -14.43 31.02 -22.31
C ASN A 711 -15.54 30.39 -23.16
N PHE A 712 -15.45 29.08 -23.39
CA PHE A 712 -16.41 28.30 -24.16
C PHE A 712 -16.69 26.99 -23.41
N PRO A 713 -17.40 27.07 -22.26
CA PRO A 713 -17.69 25.89 -21.46
C PRO A 713 -18.53 24.90 -22.27
N HIS A 714 -18.08 23.65 -22.28
CA HIS A 714 -18.73 22.55 -23.01
C HIS A 714 -19.14 21.40 -22.09
N GLU A 715 -18.90 21.56 -20.79
CA GLU A 715 -19.31 20.60 -19.76
C GLU A 715 -20.84 20.54 -19.66
N ASN A 716 -21.33 19.35 -19.32
CA ASN A 716 -22.76 19.08 -19.26
C ASN A 716 -23.35 19.49 -17.90
N THR A 717 -23.96 20.67 -17.85
CA THR A 717 -24.59 21.22 -16.64
C THR A 717 -25.60 20.26 -16.03
N GLU A 718 -26.53 19.72 -16.81
CA GLU A 718 -27.59 18.80 -16.32
C GLU A 718 -27.03 17.50 -15.74
N TYR A 719 -25.95 16.97 -16.33
CA TYR A 719 -25.23 15.82 -15.76
C TYR A 719 -24.64 16.17 -14.39
N TYR A 720 -23.96 17.31 -14.26
CA TYR A 720 -23.31 17.68 -13.00
C TYR A 720 -24.29 18.10 -11.90
N LEU A 721 -25.46 18.65 -12.26
CA LEU A 721 -26.58 18.87 -11.33
C LEU A 721 -27.14 17.54 -10.81
N LYS A 722 -27.40 16.58 -11.70
CA LYS A 722 -27.79 15.23 -11.26
C LYS A 722 -26.73 14.59 -10.35
N ARG A 723 -25.45 14.82 -10.62
CA ARG A 723 -24.36 14.35 -9.74
C ARG A 723 -24.41 15.02 -8.36
N LEU A 724 -24.73 16.31 -8.28
CA LEU A 724 -24.95 17.02 -7.02
C LEU A 724 -26.07 16.34 -6.21
N ASP A 725 -27.21 16.04 -6.83
CA ASP A 725 -28.33 15.33 -6.18
C ASP A 725 -27.92 13.94 -5.68
N GLU A 726 -27.17 13.19 -6.49
CA GLU A 726 -26.63 11.88 -6.11
C GLU A 726 -25.69 11.97 -4.89
N PHE A 727 -24.95 13.07 -4.73
CA PHE A 727 -24.15 13.31 -3.53
C PHE A 727 -25.01 13.71 -2.34
N SER A 728 -26.02 14.56 -2.54
CA SER A 728 -26.97 14.96 -1.49
C SER A 728 -27.75 13.78 -0.92
N LYS A 729 -28.16 12.82 -1.76
CA LYS A 729 -28.85 11.58 -1.32
C LYS A 729 -28.12 10.78 -0.25
N LYS A 730 -26.81 10.95 -0.09
CA LYS A 730 -26.06 10.31 1.01
C LYS A 730 -26.53 10.79 2.39
N PHE A 731 -27.07 11.99 2.48
CA PHE A 731 -27.52 12.60 3.72
C PHE A 731 -28.99 12.34 4.05
N GLU A 732 -29.74 11.72 3.14
CA GLU A 732 -31.15 11.37 3.32
C GLU A 732 -31.41 10.57 4.60
N VAL A 733 -30.47 9.71 4.99
CA VAL A 733 -30.60 8.89 6.21
C VAL A 733 -30.62 9.69 7.51
N PHE A 734 -30.14 10.94 7.49
CA PHE A 734 -30.05 11.82 8.66
C PHE A 734 -31.28 12.72 8.83
N PHE A 735 -32.24 12.64 7.93
CA PHE A 735 -33.44 13.47 7.94
C PHE A 735 -34.68 12.61 7.69
N ASP A 736 -35.86 13.18 7.89
CA ASP A 736 -37.07 12.65 7.26
C ASP A 736 -37.17 13.13 5.81
N GLU A 737 -38.09 12.55 5.03
CA GLU A 737 -38.23 12.87 3.60
C GLU A 737 -38.60 14.35 3.38
N ARG A 738 -39.39 14.95 4.27
CA ARG A 738 -39.82 16.34 4.16
C ARG A 738 -38.64 17.29 4.37
N ASP A 739 -37.91 17.09 5.45
CA ASP A 739 -36.77 17.92 5.85
C ASP A 739 -35.62 17.76 4.86
N PHE A 740 -35.35 16.54 4.36
CA PHE A 740 -34.37 16.32 3.31
C PHE A 740 -34.67 17.13 2.04
N ASN A 741 -35.92 17.04 1.56
CA ASN A 741 -36.34 17.78 0.37
C ASN A 741 -36.35 19.29 0.59
N ALA A 742 -36.59 19.77 1.81
CA ALA A 742 -36.50 21.19 2.13
C ALA A 742 -35.04 21.71 2.10
N ILE A 743 -34.08 20.90 2.56
CA ILE A 743 -32.65 21.28 2.58
C ILE A 743 -32.03 21.24 1.18
N PHE A 744 -32.29 20.20 0.40
CA PHE A 744 -31.62 19.94 -0.88
C PHE A 744 -32.54 20.24 -2.07
N SER A 745 -33.14 21.43 -2.09
CA SER A 745 -33.99 21.89 -3.17
C SER A 745 -33.88 23.41 -3.35
N THR A 746 -33.93 23.87 -4.61
CA THR A 746 -34.12 25.29 -4.95
C THR A 746 -35.58 25.73 -4.95
N GLU A 747 -36.52 24.79 -4.90
CA GLU A 747 -37.96 25.10 -4.92
C GLU A 747 -38.40 25.57 -3.52
N ASP A 748 -38.23 26.86 -3.27
CA ASP A 748 -38.66 27.49 -2.02
C ASP A 748 -40.15 27.85 -2.05
N LEU A 749 -41.02 26.88 -1.79
CA LEU A 749 -42.47 27.09 -1.79
C LEU A 749 -43.00 27.84 -0.55
N PHE A 750 -42.23 27.90 0.56
CA PHE A 750 -42.71 28.46 1.86
C PHE A 750 -41.66 29.18 2.73
N GLY A 751 -40.41 29.35 2.28
CA GLY A 751 -39.28 29.85 3.06
C GLY A 751 -38.55 28.73 3.82
N PHE A 752 -37.25 28.55 3.57
CA PHE A 752 -36.43 27.61 4.35
C PHE A 752 -36.22 28.11 5.79
N ASP A 753 -36.76 27.41 6.78
CA ASP A 753 -36.51 27.67 8.21
C ASP A 753 -35.69 26.53 8.85
N PRO A 754 -34.38 26.74 9.13
CA PRO A 754 -33.51 25.72 9.69
C PRO A 754 -33.96 25.25 11.09
N LYS A 755 -34.79 26.01 11.80
CA LYS A 755 -35.28 25.63 13.14
C LYS A 755 -36.34 24.53 13.11
N THR A 756 -36.97 24.33 11.95
CA THR A 756 -37.99 23.30 11.77
C THR A 756 -37.42 21.94 11.37
N ILE A 757 -36.13 21.91 11.04
CA ILE A 757 -35.40 20.73 10.59
C ILE A 757 -34.86 19.94 11.78
N VAL A 758 -35.09 18.63 11.78
CA VAL A 758 -34.59 17.73 12.83
C VAL A 758 -33.62 16.70 12.25
N VAL A 759 -32.41 16.64 12.79
CA VAL A 759 -31.47 15.55 12.50
C VAL A 759 -31.92 14.28 13.23
N VAL A 760 -32.17 13.22 12.47
CA VAL A 760 -32.70 11.94 12.96
C VAL A 760 -31.56 10.99 13.31
N ASN A 761 -31.60 10.47 14.54
CA ASN A 761 -30.74 9.37 14.98
C ASN A 761 -31.56 8.07 15.01
N ARG A 762 -31.12 7.06 14.25
CA ARG A 762 -31.82 5.78 14.09
C ARG A 762 -31.03 4.67 14.77
N LYS A 763 -31.72 3.83 15.53
CA LYS A 763 -31.17 2.56 16.03
C LYS A 763 -31.31 1.52 14.94
N GLU A 764 -30.22 0.86 14.58
CA GLU A 764 -30.24 -0.24 13.63
C GLU A 764 -30.84 -1.48 14.32
N MET A 765 -31.92 -2.03 13.76
CA MET A 765 -32.49 -3.28 14.27
C MET A 765 -31.58 -4.43 13.86
N LYS A 766 -31.14 -5.24 14.83
CA LYS A 766 -30.46 -6.50 14.52
C LYS A 766 -31.43 -7.40 13.75
N VAL A 767 -31.13 -7.68 12.49
CA VAL A 767 -31.65 -8.88 11.85
C VAL A 767 -30.85 -10.03 12.49
N GLU A 768 -31.38 -10.60 13.56
CA GLU A 768 -30.91 -11.91 14.01
C GLU A 768 -31.23 -12.88 12.88
N GLU A 769 -30.20 -13.39 12.20
CA GLU A 769 -30.34 -14.49 11.26
C GLU A 769 -31.04 -15.65 11.97
N ASN A 770 -32.12 -16.14 11.35
CA ASN A 770 -32.92 -17.27 11.79
C ASN A 770 -32.03 -18.51 12.06
N GLU A 771 -31.70 -18.75 13.32
CA GLU A 771 -31.56 -20.10 13.87
C GLU A 771 -32.62 -20.24 14.96
N LEU A 772 -33.46 -21.28 14.85
CA LEU A 772 -34.62 -21.64 15.68
C LEU A 772 -36.00 -21.09 15.21
N LYS A 773 -36.54 -21.68 14.14
CA LYS A 773 -37.97 -22.02 14.08
C LYS A 773 -38.18 -23.31 13.26
N ASP A 774 -37.98 -24.44 13.91
CA ASP A 774 -38.77 -25.65 13.68
C ASP A 774 -39.06 -26.22 15.07
N GLU A 775 -40.20 -25.81 15.65
CA GLU A 775 -40.93 -26.56 16.67
C GLU A 775 -42.25 -25.82 16.94
N THR A 776 -43.28 -26.22 16.20
CA THR A 776 -44.69 -25.87 16.43
C THR A 776 -45.13 -26.47 17.77
N TYR A 777 -45.39 -25.63 18.76
CA TYR A 777 -46.24 -25.98 19.90
C TYR A 777 -47.56 -25.21 19.81
N SER A 778 -48.63 -25.94 19.50
CA SER A 778 -50.02 -25.52 19.58
C SER A 778 -50.45 -25.48 21.04
N ILE A 779 -50.94 -24.34 21.50
CA ILE A 779 -51.72 -24.22 22.75
C ILE A 779 -53.16 -23.89 22.34
N GLU A 780 -54.06 -24.83 22.64
CA GLU A 780 -55.50 -24.67 22.55
C GLU A 780 -55.97 -23.62 23.55
N PHE A 781 -56.87 -22.73 23.11
CA PHE A 781 -57.78 -22.03 24.01
C PHE A 781 -59.21 -22.36 23.57
N ASP A 782 -59.84 -23.17 24.41
CA ASP A 782 -61.26 -23.39 24.50
C ASP A 782 -61.89 -22.13 25.13
N ASP A 783 -62.89 -21.56 24.47
CA ASP A 783 -63.92 -20.73 25.10
C ASP A 783 -65.09 -20.62 24.12
N GLY A 784 -66.06 -21.51 24.32
CA GLY A 784 -67.36 -21.45 23.66
C GLY A 784 -68.24 -20.32 24.21
N ILE A 785 -69.04 -19.75 23.32
CA ILE A 785 -70.43 -19.25 23.49
C ILE A 785 -70.94 -19.07 22.04
N SER A 786 -71.74 -19.98 21.50
CA SER A 786 -73.22 -20.08 21.57
C SER A 786 -73.97 -18.92 20.89
N ASP A 787 -74.73 -19.34 19.87
CA ASP A 787 -76.06 -18.87 19.44
C ASP A 787 -76.20 -17.60 18.57
N ASP A 788 -76.43 -17.86 17.28
CA ASP A 788 -77.77 -17.95 16.67
C ASP A 788 -78.02 -17.08 15.41
N LYS A 789 -78.48 -17.81 14.38
CA LYS A 789 -79.54 -17.48 13.42
C LYS A 789 -79.25 -16.68 12.14
N LYS A 790 -79.35 -17.51 11.08
CA LYS A 790 -79.99 -17.36 9.76
C LYS A 790 -79.16 -16.90 8.58
#